data_AF-A0A7Y3L0V3-F1
#
_entry.id   AF-A0A7Y3L0V3-F1
#
_cell.length_a   1.000
_cell.length_b   1.000
_cell.length_c   1.000
_cell.angle_alpha   90.00
_cell.angle_beta   90.00
_cell.angle_gamma   90.00
#
_symmetry.space_group_name_H-M   'P 1'
#
loop_
_entity.id
_entity.type
_entity.pdbx_description
1 polymer ?
#
loop_
_entity_poly.entity_id
_entity_poly.type
_entity_poly.pdbx_seq_one_letter_code
_entity_poly.pdbx_strand_id
1 'polypeptide(L)'
;MPEPPTMSGPSTATPTSTRDPGRVIVFTGPKEGVGKTTTCLNLALAWAGSQNRKVVIVHMDPLCRNDLNFVLGNLNPPSLASMIQLVGDSPTGGLGRLLKGRIPFSQWGVGLLPLASSRTEFQKLSPNVVVKILGSLAESYDLFIDVDPFFPMQVFSYDLADLVYWVCMPQRSHFEATYSLFNEIKALHFPLDKFEIVVNQANLPGALAPKEVARFFDAMQKKVLAYMPWEDLIPEFANTQKILVVEHMQSDWVKSLRVLLGRTMEQPATVKHWDTFVGAEEFGASADMLWRPASGAGMSEPKPAPTAAAISDIPDFWDELKGKMHKFVVAGMETEHIRISDDPKMNDENRAKVGLIIENLLQREQGLSLTRAQREMFVTELVDEILGRGPLEALLRDPAINEIMVNAFDKIYVEKHGQLVLLPMRFRNDEQVVQVIKRIVAPIGRRIDESVPLVDARLKDGSRVNAIIAPLAVSGPTLTIRRFSAKPFTSDQLIKFGSTTPQLIEFLRATVIAKKNILISGGTGTGKTTFLNMLSNYIPEGERIITVEDTAELRLLAEHWIRLESRPPNIEGKGEITIRDLIKNCLRMRPDRIIVGECRGGEALDMLQAMNTGHEGSLATLHANTPTDAISRLSAMCLMAGTDLPMNVLIEMISSAVNVFVQITRYPDGKRRTTYITECVGRDGAKILTREIFRFYQTHVDDQSKSYGYFTACDYVPRFYDEFKLKGLEIPKESFMSERTKKKNGLPNAIDDLLKQGIPCPDNVEVQGAAV
;
A
#
# COMPACT_ATOMS: atom_id res chain seq x y z
N MET A 1 81.88 29.95 -2.63
CA MET A 1 80.85 30.77 -3.29
C MET A 1 80.10 29.88 -4.26
N PRO A 2 78.76 29.92 -4.36
CA PRO A 2 77.91 31.11 -4.21
C PRO A 2 76.70 31.02 -3.25
N GLU A 3 76.38 32.21 -2.75
CA GLU A 3 75.14 32.90 -2.32
C GLU A 3 73.97 32.24 -1.54
N PRO A 4 73.44 32.96 -0.52
CA PRO A 4 72.14 32.70 0.11
C PRO A 4 71.01 33.53 -0.53
N PRO A 5 69.74 33.08 -0.50
CA PRO A 5 68.58 33.95 -0.68
C PRO A 5 67.69 33.92 0.58
N THR A 6 67.65 35.01 1.35
CA THR A 6 66.67 36.12 1.34
C THR A 6 65.48 35.92 2.29
N MET A 7 65.35 36.86 3.24
CA MET A 7 64.22 36.98 4.16
C MET A 7 62.98 37.55 3.47
N SER A 8 61.81 36.98 3.77
CA SER A 8 60.51 37.65 3.69
C SER A 8 59.85 37.64 5.08
N GLY A 9 59.29 38.79 5.47
CA GLY A 9 58.89 39.13 6.84
C GLY A 9 57.69 38.34 7.41
N PRO A 10 57.31 38.63 8.67
CA PRO A 10 56.30 37.86 9.39
C PRO A 10 54.92 38.13 8.81
N SER A 11 54.32 37.11 8.20
CA SER A 11 52.89 37.09 7.91
C SER A 11 52.13 37.02 9.23
N THR A 12 51.47 38.10 9.58
CA THR A 12 50.46 38.16 10.64
C THR A 12 49.28 37.26 10.25
N ALA A 13 49.32 36.01 10.68
CA ALA A 13 48.13 35.16 10.66
C ALA A 13 47.13 35.71 11.68
N THR A 14 46.07 36.33 11.15
CA THR A 14 44.84 36.63 11.88
C THR A 14 44.28 35.33 12.47
N PRO A 15 43.81 35.32 13.72
CA PRO A 15 43.25 34.11 14.32
C PRO A 15 41.90 33.81 13.64
N THR A 16 41.84 32.73 12.87
CA THR A 16 40.58 32.16 12.40
C THR A 16 39.81 31.66 13.62
N SER A 17 38.72 32.35 13.96
CA SER A 17 37.83 31.96 15.05
C SER A 17 37.28 30.55 14.79
N THR A 18 37.73 29.56 15.55
CA THR A 18 37.14 28.22 15.61
C THR A 18 35.77 28.35 16.27
N ARG A 19 34.71 28.49 15.46
CA ARG A 19 33.33 28.36 15.95
C ARG A 19 33.03 26.88 16.11
N ASP A 20 32.43 26.51 17.24
CA ASP A 20 31.96 25.14 17.45
C ASP A 20 31.03 24.71 16.30
N PRO A 21 31.09 23.45 15.82
CA PRO A 21 30.19 22.95 14.78
C PRO A 21 28.73 23.00 15.26
N GLY A 22 27.79 23.20 14.34
CA GLY A 22 26.36 23.17 14.67
C GLY A 22 25.89 21.76 14.99
N ARG A 23 25.01 21.63 15.98
CA ARG A 23 24.39 20.34 16.33
C ARG A 23 23.33 19.97 15.29
N VAL A 24 23.21 18.68 15.01
CA VAL A 24 22.13 18.11 14.19
C VAL A 24 21.40 17.07 15.01
N ILE A 25 20.15 17.36 15.33
CA ILE A 25 19.26 16.50 16.10
C ILE A 25 18.16 16.01 15.17
N VAL A 26 18.01 14.69 15.06
CA VAL A 26 17.03 14.07 14.15
C VAL A 26 15.87 13.50 14.94
N PHE A 27 14.65 13.71 14.46
CA PHE A 27 13.43 13.13 15.00
C PHE A 27 12.85 12.18 13.97
N THR A 28 12.77 10.91 14.33
CA THR A 28 12.21 9.87 13.47
C THR A 28 11.46 8.83 14.30
N GLY A 29 10.95 7.77 13.67
CA GLY A 29 10.25 6.70 14.38
C GLY A 29 9.92 5.52 13.49
N PRO A 30 9.16 4.55 13.99
CA PRO A 30 8.81 3.35 13.24
C PRO A 30 7.61 3.57 12.30
N LYS A 31 6.79 4.60 12.55
CA LYS A 31 5.53 4.89 11.84
C LYS A 31 5.21 6.38 11.86
N GLU A 32 4.35 6.83 10.95
CA GLU A 32 3.75 8.16 10.99
C GLU A 32 2.77 8.29 12.17
N GLY A 33 2.41 9.54 12.53
CA GLY A 33 1.42 9.80 13.58
C GLY A 33 1.89 9.55 15.03
N VAL A 34 3.15 9.15 15.26
CA VAL A 34 3.70 8.88 16.60
C VAL A 34 4.04 10.14 17.42
N GLY A 35 3.85 11.34 16.85
CA GLY A 35 4.12 12.62 17.52
C GLY A 35 5.56 13.16 17.38
N LYS A 36 6.27 12.79 16.31
CA LYS A 36 7.64 13.25 15.99
C LYS A 36 7.70 14.77 15.85
N THR A 37 6.86 15.33 14.97
CA THR A 37 6.77 16.76 14.67
C THR A 37 6.43 17.58 15.92
N THR A 38 5.48 17.12 16.74
CA THR A 38 5.15 17.76 18.02
C THR A 38 6.34 17.77 18.97
N THR A 39 7.07 16.66 19.06
CA THR A 39 8.27 16.54 19.91
C THR A 39 9.40 17.44 19.41
N CYS A 40 9.66 17.44 18.09
CA CYS A 40 10.64 18.29 17.43
C CYS A 40 10.36 19.78 17.65
N LEU A 41 9.13 20.21 17.39
CA LEU A 41 8.70 21.60 17.56
C LEU A 41 8.90 22.07 19.01
N ASN A 42 8.35 21.34 19.98
CA ASN A 42 8.44 21.76 21.38
C ASN A 42 9.90 21.71 21.89
N LEU A 43 10.70 20.71 21.47
CA LEU A 43 12.11 20.66 21.86
C LEU A 43 12.93 21.79 21.22
N ALA A 44 12.66 22.13 19.96
CA ALA A 44 13.34 23.24 19.29
C ALA A 44 13.05 24.59 19.97
N LEU A 45 11.81 24.84 20.40
CA LEU A 45 11.47 26.05 21.15
C LEU A 45 12.14 26.08 22.53
N ALA A 46 12.13 24.95 23.24
CA ALA A 46 12.83 24.82 24.53
C ALA A 46 14.35 25.04 24.36
N TRP A 47 14.92 24.52 23.28
CA TRP A 47 16.33 24.66 22.94
C TRP A 47 16.70 26.10 22.60
N ALA A 48 15.90 26.77 21.77
CA ALA A 48 16.09 28.17 21.37
C ALA A 48 16.16 29.11 22.57
N GLY A 49 15.36 28.85 23.61
CA GLY A 49 15.38 29.61 24.86
C GLY A 49 16.62 29.37 25.73
N SER A 50 17.41 28.33 25.45
CA SER A 50 18.49 27.85 26.33
C SER A 50 19.91 28.02 25.78
N GLN A 51 20.08 28.40 24.51
CA GLN A 51 21.38 28.45 23.84
C GLN A 51 21.64 29.78 23.13
N ASN A 52 22.92 30.13 22.98
CA ASN A 52 23.36 31.32 22.22
C ASN A 52 23.33 31.12 20.69
N ARG A 53 22.98 29.93 20.20
CA ARG A 53 22.92 29.60 18.77
C ARG A 53 21.46 29.41 18.34
N LYS A 54 21.11 29.98 17.20
CA LYS A 54 19.77 29.87 16.63
C LYS A 54 19.52 28.46 16.11
N VAL A 55 18.29 27.98 16.24
CA VAL A 55 17.86 26.67 15.76
C VAL A 55 16.96 26.79 14.54
N VAL A 56 17.14 25.87 13.59
CA VAL A 56 16.31 25.75 12.40
C VAL A 56 15.71 24.35 12.37
N ILE A 57 14.38 24.28 12.31
CA ILE A 57 13.68 23.03 12.02
C ILE A 57 13.75 22.80 10.52
N VAL A 58 14.37 21.69 10.10
CA VAL A 58 14.36 21.21 8.73
C VAL A 58 13.26 20.16 8.63
N HIS A 59 12.14 20.53 8.03
CA HIS A 59 10.99 19.64 7.91
C HIS A 59 11.12 18.81 6.63
N MET A 60 11.62 17.58 6.77
CA MET A 60 11.85 16.62 5.69
C MET A 60 10.59 15.81 5.36
N ASP A 61 9.50 16.52 5.10
CA ASP A 61 8.24 15.90 4.70
C ASP A 61 8.16 15.78 3.17
N PRO A 62 8.16 14.55 2.60
CA PRO A 62 7.97 14.35 1.17
C PRO A 62 6.59 14.81 0.70
N LEU A 63 5.59 14.88 1.60
CA LEU A 63 4.23 15.35 1.30
C LEU A 63 4.05 16.85 1.27
N CYS A 64 5.13 17.61 1.49
CA CYS A 64 5.11 19.07 1.46
C CYS A 64 4.00 19.66 2.35
N ARG A 65 3.62 18.98 3.45
CA ARG A 65 2.63 19.48 4.41
C ARG A 65 3.24 20.65 5.16
N ASN A 66 2.45 21.70 5.33
CA ASN A 66 2.92 22.99 5.82
C ASN A 66 2.49 23.28 7.26
N ASP A 67 2.25 22.24 8.05
CA ASP A 67 1.61 22.35 9.37
C ASP A 67 2.44 23.22 10.34
N LEU A 68 3.77 23.07 10.32
CA LEU A 68 4.68 23.87 11.16
C LEU A 68 4.69 25.36 10.79
N ASN A 69 4.44 25.72 9.53
CA ASN A 69 4.44 27.13 9.11
C ASN A 69 3.29 27.90 9.77
N PHE A 70 2.11 27.29 9.84
CA PHE A 70 0.96 27.89 10.50
C PHE A 70 1.20 28.06 12.00
N VAL A 71 1.72 27.01 12.66
CA VAL A 71 1.97 27.02 14.11
C VAL A 71 3.08 28.00 14.51
N LEU A 72 4.06 28.23 13.65
CA LEU A 72 5.15 29.19 13.89
C LEU A 72 4.84 30.64 13.48
N GLY A 73 3.58 30.95 13.14
CA GLY A 73 3.12 32.31 12.87
C GLY A 73 3.16 32.72 11.40
N ASN A 74 2.89 31.79 10.47
CA ASN A 74 2.85 32.04 9.02
C ASN A 74 4.13 32.67 8.46
N LEU A 75 5.26 32.04 8.76
CA LEU A 75 6.59 32.51 8.37
C LEU A 75 6.82 32.58 6.85
N ASN A 76 6.04 31.83 6.06
CA ASN A 76 6.19 31.67 4.62
C ASN A 76 7.65 31.38 4.21
N PRO A 77 8.25 30.31 4.77
CA PRO A 77 9.65 30.01 4.54
C PRO A 77 9.91 29.61 3.08
N PRO A 78 11.06 30.00 2.50
CA PRO A 78 11.55 29.34 1.30
C PRO A 78 11.80 27.86 1.60
N SER A 79 11.49 26.98 0.65
CA SER A 79 11.84 25.57 0.75
C SER A 79 13.32 25.34 0.44
N LEU A 80 13.87 24.23 0.90
CA LEU A 80 15.21 23.80 0.56
C LEU A 80 15.38 23.67 -0.97
N ALA A 81 14.36 23.15 -1.66
CA ALA A 81 14.33 23.08 -3.12
C ALA A 81 14.37 24.47 -3.80
N SER A 82 13.71 25.49 -3.23
CA SER A 82 13.73 26.86 -3.78
C SER A 82 15.09 27.52 -3.58
N MET A 83 15.75 27.23 -2.46
CA MET A 83 17.08 27.72 -2.17
C MET A 83 18.11 27.21 -3.19
N ILE A 84 17.95 25.98 -3.70
CA ILE A 84 18.82 25.43 -4.75
C ILE A 84 18.76 26.28 -6.02
N GLN A 85 17.56 26.68 -6.45
CA GLN A 85 17.38 27.49 -7.66
C GLN A 85 18.04 28.88 -7.53
N LEU A 86 18.03 29.45 -6.32
CA LEU A 86 18.65 30.75 -6.02
C LEU A 86 20.18 30.70 -6.00
N VAL A 87 20.77 29.53 -5.75
CA VAL A 87 22.21 29.34 -5.58
C VAL A 87 22.90 28.96 -6.90
N GLY A 88 22.20 28.29 -7.82
CA GLY A 88 22.76 27.78 -9.08
C GLY A 88 23.91 26.77 -8.84
N ASP A 89 24.81 26.63 -9.81
CA ASP A 89 26.01 25.75 -9.72
C ASP A 89 27.21 26.40 -8.99
N SER A 90 27.01 27.49 -8.23
CA SER A 90 28.12 28.25 -7.66
C SER A 90 28.96 27.46 -6.64
N PRO A 91 30.29 27.63 -6.64
CA PRO A 91 31.19 26.93 -5.72
C PRO A 91 30.94 27.33 -4.26
N THR A 92 31.09 26.33 -3.38
CA THR A 92 30.69 26.25 -1.97
C THR A 92 31.16 27.38 -1.04
N GLY A 93 32.13 28.21 -1.44
CA GLY A 93 32.80 29.20 -0.57
C GLY A 93 31.98 30.42 -0.15
N GLY A 94 30.75 30.61 -0.67
CA GLY A 94 29.89 31.77 -0.35
C GLY A 94 28.47 31.42 0.11
N LEU A 95 28.12 30.13 0.09
CA LEU A 95 26.74 29.66 0.30
C LEU A 95 26.18 30.07 1.66
N GLY A 96 27.00 29.99 2.71
CA GLY A 96 26.57 30.28 4.08
C GLY A 96 26.22 31.74 4.29
N ARG A 97 26.91 32.66 3.60
CA ARG A 97 26.59 34.09 3.64
C ARG A 97 25.32 34.43 2.86
N LEU A 98 25.06 33.73 1.76
CA LEU A 98 23.88 33.95 0.91
C LEU A 98 22.59 33.42 1.55
N LEU A 99 22.68 32.27 2.23
CA LEU A 99 21.58 31.68 2.97
C LEU A 99 21.31 32.40 4.31
N LYS A 100 22.30 33.11 4.86
CA LYS A 100 22.15 33.89 6.09
C LYS A 100 21.15 35.03 5.89
N GLY A 101 20.07 35.01 6.68
CA GLY A 101 18.98 35.99 6.61
C GLY A 101 17.84 35.63 5.66
N ARG A 102 17.90 34.46 4.98
CA ARG A 102 16.82 33.96 4.11
C ARG A 102 15.83 33.04 4.82
N ILE A 103 16.22 32.45 5.96
CA ILE A 103 15.33 31.62 6.77
C ILE A 103 14.53 32.54 7.70
N PRO A 104 13.19 32.59 7.58
CA PRO A 104 12.38 33.35 8.52
C PRO A 104 12.38 32.67 9.89
N PHE A 105 12.34 33.48 10.93
CA PHE A 105 12.30 33.04 12.33
C PHE A 105 10.97 33.43 12.95
N SER A 106 10.40 32.51 13.72
CA SER A 106 9.26 32.80 14.59
C SER A 106 9.62 33.80 15.69
N GLN A 107 8.59 34.34 16.33
CA GLN A 107 8.74 35.20 17.51
C GLN A 107 9.49 34.51 18.66
N TRP A 108 9.54 33.17 18.68
CA TRP A 108 10.26 32.36 19.66
C TRP A 108 11.71 32.02 19.25
N GLY A 109 12.21 32.59 18.16
CA GLY A 109 13.60 32.41 17.73
C GLY A 109 13.90 31.07 17.05
N VAL A 110 12.87 30.32 16.64
CA VAL A 110 12.98 29.08 15.85
C VAL A 110 12.73 29.37 14.38
N GLY A 111 13.68 28.98 13.52
CA GLY A 111 13.54 29.05 12.07
C GLY A 111 12.91 27.80 11.47
N LEU A 112 12.30 27.91 10.29
CA LEU A 112 11.69 26.79 9.58
C LEU A 112 12.23 26.70 8.15
N LEU A 113 12.60 25.49 7.74
CA LEU A 113 13.05 25.17 6.38
C LEU A 113 12.34 23.90 5.89
N PRO A 114 11.24 24.02 5.13
CA PRO A 114 10.59 22.88 4.50
C PRO A 114 11.47 22.28 3.41
N LEU A 115 11.38 20.97 3.18
CA LEU A 115 12.10 20.29 2.10
C LEU A 115 11.72 20.83 0.71
N ALA A 116 10.42 20.97 0.46
CA ALA A 116 9.82 21.47 -0.78
C ALA A 116 8.46 22.13 -0.46
N SER A 117 8.05 23.09 -1.30
CA SER A 117 6.72 23.73 -1.21
C SER A 117 5.71 23.09 -2.17
N SER A 118 6.18 22.27 -3.10
CA SER A 118 5.34 21.48 -4.00
C SER A 118 6.06 20.21 -4.44
N ARG A 119 5.26 19.24 -4.88
CA ARG A 119 5.77 17.99 -5.45
C ARG A 119 6.75 18.20 -6.63
N THR A 120 6.44 19.14 -7.52
CA THR A 120 7.30 19.46 -8.68
C THR A 120 8.67 19.99 -8.25
N GLU A 121 8.72 20.66 -7.10
CA GLU A 121 9.95 21.15 -6.50
C GLU A 121 10.77 20.01 -5.88
N PHE A 122 10.07 19.14 -5.16
CA PHE A 122 10.66 17.97 -4.52
C PHE A 122 11.36 17.04 -5.52
N GLN A 123 10.77 16.80 -6.69
CA GLN A 123 11.35 15.97 -7.75
C GLN A 123 12.68 16.51 -8.32
N LYS A 124 12.99 17.78 -8.10
CA LYS A 124 14.23 18.42 -8.56
C LYS A 124 15.37 18.32 -7.55
N LEU A 125 15.10 17.79 -6.35
CA LEU A 125 16.10 17.65 -5.31
C LEU A 125 17.09 16.54 -5.66
N SER A 126 18.33 16.67 -5.18
CA SER A 126 19.31 15.57 -5.16
C SER A 126 20.02 15.54 -3.80
N PRO A 127 20.36 14.36 -3.25
CA PRO A 127 21.01 14.24 -1.94
C PRO A 127 22.25 15.11 -1.82
N ASN A 128 23.11 15.10 -2.86
CA ASN A 128 24.36 15.86 -2.91
C ASN A 128 24.16 17.37 -2.72
N VAL A 129 23.04 17.92 -3.20
CA VAL A 129 22.76 19.35 -3.05
C VAL A 129 22.13 19.64 -1.68
N VAL A 130 21.27 18.76 -1.19
CA VAL A 130 20.67 18.87 0.15
C VAL A 130 21.76 18.92 1.22
N VAL A 131 22.71 17.98 1.16
CA VAL A 131 23.88 17.91 2.05
C VAL A 131 24.65 19.22 2.10
N LYS A 132 24.95 19.83 0.95
CA LYS A 132 25.73 21.07 0.86
C LYS A 132 25.00 22.23 1.52
N ILE A 133 23.69 22.34 1.31
CA ILE A 133 22.88 23.39 1.95
C ILE A 133 22.85 23.18 3.45
N LEU A 134 22.56 21.97 3.93
CA LEU A 134 22.54 21.66 5.35
C LEU A 134 23.89 21.91 6.00
N GLY A 135 24.99 21.55 5.35
CA GLY A 135 26.33 21.80 5.86
C GLY A 135 26.67 23.26 6.00
N SER A 136 26.25 24.05 5.01
CA SER A 136 26.41 25.49 5.09
C SER A 136 25.54 26.14 6.18
N LEU A 137 24.31 25.66 6.39
CA LEU A 137 23.44 26.13 7.46
C LEU A 137 23.98 25.73 8.84
N ALA A 138 24.54 24.52 8.97
CA ALA A 138 25.12 24.04 10.21
C ALA A 138 26.34 24.86 10.68
N GLU A 139 26.94 25.71 9.85
CA GLU A 139 27.98 26.67 10.28
C GLU A 139 27.42 27.79 11.17
N SER A 140 26.12 28.09 11.07
CA SER A 140 25.48 29.21 11.75
C SER A 140 24.30 28.81 12.64
N TYR A 141 23.74 27.62 12.45
CA TYR A 141 22.54 27.15 13.15
C TYR A 141 22.74 25.76 13.74
N ASP A 142 21.98 25.46 14.79
CA ASP A 142 21.67 24.07 15.14
C ASP A 142 20.49 23.61 14.27
N LEU A 143 20.56 22.39 13.75
CA LEU A 143 19.55 21.84 12.85
C LEU A 143 18.74 20.77 13.56
N PHE A 144 17.42 20.96 13.60
CA PHE A 144 16.47 19.97 14.11
C PHE A 144 15.76 19.37 12.91
N ILE A 145 16.10 18.15 12.53
CA ILE A 145 15.58 17.50 11.34
C ILE A 145 14.38 16.64 11.74
N ASP A 146 13.18 17.02 11.30
CA ASP A 146 11.98 16.20 11.43
C ASP A 146 11.80 15.39 10.16
N VAL A 147 11.91 14.06 10.24
CA VAL A 147 11.89 13.18 9.07
C VAL A 147 10.91 12.03 9.23
N ASP A 148 10.09 11.83 8.20
CA ASP A 148 9.13 10.75 8.17
C ASP A 148 9.77 9.38 7.91
N PRO A 149 9.17 8.31 8.44
CA PRO A 149 9.69 6.96 8.27
C PRO A 149 9.48 6.43 6.85
N PHE A 150 10.28 5.45 6.46
CA PHE A 150 10.20 4.77 5.16
C PHE A 150 10.53 5.68 3.96
N PHE A 151 11.24 6.78 4.22
CA PHE A 151 11.72 7.74 3.23
C PHE A 151 13.25 7.72 3.20
N PRO A 152 13.97 7.72 2.05
CA PRO A 152 15.44 7.65 2.05
C PRO A 152 16.13 8.76 2.83
N MET A 153 15.46 9.93 2.98
CA MET A 153 16.00 11.00 3.82
C MET A 153 16.10 10.61 5.29
N GLN A 154 15.38 9.57 5.72
CA GLN A 154 15.49 9.00 7.05
C GLN A 154 16.90 8.41 7.27
N VAL A 155 17.36 7.55 6.38
CA VAL A 155 18.71 6.95 6.43
C VAL A 155 19.78 8.02 6.30
N PHE A 156 19.58 8.92 5.34
CA PHE A 156 20.43 10.10 5.14
C PHE A 156 20.60 10.93 6.42
N SER A 157 19.50 11.16 7.16
CA SER A 157 19.54 11.98 8.37
C SER A 157 20.34 11.31 9.49
N TYR A 158 20.38 9.98 9.55
CA TYR A 158 21.16 9.25 10.57
C TYR A 158 22.66 9.51 10.47
N ASP A 159 23.18 9.62 9.25
CA ASP A 159 24.59 9.88 9.00
C ASP A 159 24.99 11.28 9.52
N LEU A 160 24.10 12.25 9.32
CA LEU A 160 24.29 13.63 9.75
C LEU A 160 24.05 13.85 11.25
N ALA A 161 23.34 12.95 11.93
CA ALA A 161 22.88 13.16 13.29
C ALA A 161 24.02 13.13 14.32
N ASP A 162 24.02 14.09 15.24
CA ASP A 162 24.71 13.95 16.52
C ASP A 162 23.89 13.12 17.50
N LEU A 163 22.56 13.22 17.40
CA LEU A 163 21.57 12.51 18.22
C LEU A 163 20.31 12.25 17.41
N VAL A 164 19.72 11.08 17.60
CA VAL A 164 18.45 10.68 16.98
C VAL A 164 17.44 10.38 18.07
N TYR A 165 16.34 11.14 18.13
CA TYR A 165 15.18 10.79 18.93
C TYR A 165 14.26 9.87 18.15
N TRP A 166 14.24 8.61 18.56
CA TRP A 166 13.32 7.60 18.03
C TRP A 166 12.01 7.63 18.80
N VAL A 167 11.01 8.31 18.24
CA VAL A 167 9.68 8.48 18.84
C VAL A 167 8.79 7.31 18.42
N CYS A 168 8.20 6.61 19.40
CA CYS A 168 7.30 5.49 19.17
C CYS A 168 6.15 5.48 20.17
N MET A 169 5.10 4.71 19.86
CA MET A 169 3.95 4.52 20.74
C MET A 169 4.10 3.22 21.55
N PRO A 170 3.54 3.12 22.77
CA PRO A 170 3.60 1.92 23.62
C PRO A 170 2.65 0.82 23.12
N GLN A 171 2.85 0.36 21.88
CA GLN A 171 2.03 -0.63 21.21
C GLN A 171 2.90 -1.65 20.50
N ARG A 172 2.48 -2.92 20.52
CA ARG A 172 3.24 -4.03 19.95
C ARG A 172 3.61 -3.83 18.47
N SER A 173 2.70 -3.30 17.66
CA SER A 173 2.95 -3.08 16.23
C SER A 173 4.00 -1.98 15.95
N HIS A 174 4.23 -1.05 16.89
CA HIS A 174 5.30 -0.05 16.80
C HIS A 174 6.64 -0.63 17.25
N PHE A 175 6.61 -1.55 18.22
CA PHE A 175 7.79 -2.27 18.69
C PHE A 175 8.30 -3.24 17.63
N GLU A 176 7.43 -4.03 17.00
CA GLU A 176 7.81 -4.92 15.89
C GLU A 176 8.43 -4.15 14.71
N ALA A 177 7.83 -3.01 14.33
CA ALA A 177 8.39 -2.12 13.32
C ALA A 177 9.75 -1.52 13.76
N THR A 178 9.88 -1.12 15.03
CA THR A 178 11.15 -0.63 15.59
C THR A 178 12.23 -1.70 15.53
N TYR A 179 11.92 -2.94 15.92
CA TYR A 179 12.86 -4.06 15.86
C TYR A 179 13.38 -4.30 14.44
N SER A 180 12.47 -4.32 13.45
CA SER A 180 12.85 -4.48 12.04
C SER A 180 13.81 -3.38 11.58
N LEU A 181 13.45 -2.12 11.83
CA LEU A 181 14.25 -0.97 11.40
C LEU A 181 15.58 -0.89 12.15
N PHE A 182 15.64 -1.25 13.43
CA PHE A 182 16.90 -1.28 14.18
C PHE A 182 17.85 -2.37 13.67
N ASN A 183 17.33 -3.51 13.19
CA ASN A 183 18.16 -4.51 12.53
C ASN A 183 18.75 -3.98 11.22
N GLU A 184 17.98 -3.22 10.44
CA GLU A 184 18.47 -2.55 9.22
C GLU A 184 19.52 -1.48 9.54
N ILE A 185 19.24 -0.60 10.53
CA ILE A 185 20.19 0.42 11.01
C ILE A 185 21.51 -0.24 11.45
N LYS A 186 21.44 -1.37 12.16
CA LYS A 186 22.61 -2.15 12.57
C LYS A 186 23.34 -2.77 11.37
N ALA A 187 22.62 -3.30 10.39
CA ALA A 187 23.20 -3.87 9.17
C ALA A 187 23.90 -2.80 8.30
N LEU A 188 23.39 -1.57 8.33
CA LEU A 188 24.01 -0.40 7.69
C LEU A 188 25.14 0.21 8.53
N HIS A 189 25.53 -0.41 9.64
CA HIS A 189 26.62 0.01 10.53
C HIS A 189 26.44 1.41 11.14
N PHE A 190 25.20 1.89 11.25
CA PHE A 190 24.96 3.14 11.98
C PHE A 190 25.19 2.95 13.48
N PRO A 191 25.85 3.92 14.15
CA PRO A 191 26.13 3.87 15.57
C PRO A 191 24.82 3.93 16.37
N LEU A 192 24.40 2.78 16.90
CA LEU A 192 23.13 2.68 17.61
C LEU A 192 23.10 3.60 18.83
N ASP A 193 24.20 3.88 19.50
CA ASP A 193 24.32 4.78 20.66
C ASP A 193 23.78 6.19 20.41
N LYS A 194 23.74 6.65 19.15
CA LYS A 194 23.10 7.92 18.79
C LYS A 194 21.57 7.91 18.93
N PHE A 195 20.94 6.73 18.99
CA PHE A 195 19.49 6.58 19.02
C PHE A 195 18.96 6.53 20.45
N GLU A 196 18.21 7.56 20.82
CA GLU A 196 17.51 7.69 22.10
C GLU A 196 16.03 7.37 21.93
N ILE A 197 15.52 6.45 22.75
CA ILE A 197 14.15 5.96 22.65
C ILE A 197 13.20 6.87 23.41
N VAL A 198 12.19 7.41 22.72
CA VAL A 198 11.12 8.23 23.31
C VAL A 198 9.79 7.51 23.11
N VAL A 199 9.14 7.16 24.21
CA VAL A 199 7.84 6.47 24.18
C VAL A 199 6.74 7.50 24.42
N ASN A 200 6.03 7.86 23.36
CA ASN A 200 5.01 8.90 23.39
C ASN A 200 3.63 8.34 23.77
N GLN A 201 2.75 9.18 24.32
CA GLN A 201 1.41 8.82 24.77
C GLN A 201 1.41 7.61 25.74
N ALA A 202 2.33 7.61 26.69
CA ALA A 202 2.65 6.48 27.56
C ALA A 202 1.49 6.01 28.47
N ASN A 203 0.53 6.87 28.77
CA ASN A 203 -0.64 6.61 29.62
C ASN A 203 -1.96 6.56 28.81
N LEU A 204 -1.91 6.51 27.47
CA LEU A 204 -3.11 6.38 26.65
C LEU A 204 -3.83 5.04 26.98
N PRO A 205 -5.17 5.00 27.01
CA PRO A 205 -5.90 3.75 27.22
C PRO A 205 -5.46 2.66 26.24
N GLY A 206 -5.08 1.48 26.76
CA GLY A 206 -4.56 0.37 25.97
C GLY A 206 -3.06 0.40 25.68
N ALA A 207 -2.32 1.40 26.19
CA ALA A 207 -0.86 1.40 26.16
C ALA A 207 -0.26 0.22 26.95
N LEU A 208 0.80 -0.37 26.40
CA LEU A 208 1.61 -1.36 27.11
C LEU A 208 2.23 -0.76 28.38
N ALA A 209 2.29 -1.57 29.44
CA ALA A 209 2.80 -1.09 30.72
C ALA A 209 4.30 -0.76 30.61
N PRO A 210 4.83 0.27 31.30
CA PRO A 210 6.23 0.69 31.20
C PRO A 210 7.25 -0.45 31.39
N LYS A 211 6.94 -1.43 32.25
CA LYS A 211 7.78 -2.62 32.47
C LYS A 211 7.90 -3.51 31.22
N GLU A 212 6.82 -3.66 30.45
CA GLU A 212 6.81 -4.43 29.21
C GLU A 212 7.57 -3.69 28.11
N VAL A 213 7.39 -2.37 28.05
CA VAL A 213 8.12 -1.50 27.14
C VAL A 213 9.63 -1.56 27.42
N ALA A 214 10.03 -1.45 28.70
CA ALA A 214 11.44 -1.56 29.10
C ALA A 214 12.02 -2.91 28.71
N ARG A 215 11.30 -4.02 28.99
CA ARG A 215 11.73 -5.37 28.61
C ARG A 215 11.98 -5.52 27.12
N PHE A 216 11.16 -4.89 26.28
CA PHE A 216 11.33 -4.92 24.83
C PHE A 216 12.61 -4.18 24.39
N PHE A 217 12.84 -2.96 24.88
CA PHE A 217 14.03 -2.19 24.52
C PHE A 217 15.31 -2.77 25.13
N ASP A 218 15.25 -3.34 26.34
CA ASP A 218 16.38 -4.03 26.98
C ASP A 218 16.87 -5.20 26.12
N ALA A 219 15.96 -5.93 25.45
CA ALA A 219 16.32 -7.00 24.52
C ALA A 219 17.09 -6.50 23.29
N MET A 220 16.91 -5.23 22.92
CA MET A 220 17.69 -4.55 21.87
C MET A 220 18.92 -3.81 22.42
N GLN A 221 19.29 -4.03 23.68
CA GLN A 221 20.34 -3.30 24.38
C GLN A 221 20.13 -1.79 24.37
N LYS A 222 18.86 -1.38 24.44
CA LYS A 222 18.42 0.01 24.47
C LYS A 222 17.60 0.32 25.71
N LYS A 223 17.71 1.55 26.18
CA LYS A 223 16.90 2.06 27.29
C LYS A 223 15.94 3.11 26.77
N VAL A 224 14.76 3.18 27.39
CA VAL A 224 13.83 4.28 27.18
C VAL A 224 14.39 5.52 27.87
N LEU A 225 14.62 6.58 27.10
CA LEU A 225 15.07 7.86 27.62
C LEU A 225 13.93 8.56 28.36
N ALA A 226 12.75 8.61 27.74
CA ALA A 226 11.59 9.30 28.30
C ALA A 226 10.27 8.63 27.90
N TYR A 227 9.32 8.64 28.84
CA TYR A 227 7.93 8.30 28.63
C TYR A 227 7.12 9.60 28.61
N MET A 228 6.71 10.04 27.42
CA MET A 228 5.90 11.25 27.28
C MET A 228 4.43 10.88 27.53
N PRO A 229 3.73 11.53 28.48
CA PRO A 229 2.32 11.25 28.74
C PRO A 229 1.45 11.69 27.56
N TRP A 230 0.22 11.21 27.51
CA TRP A 230 -0.89 11.82 26.80
C TRP A 230 -1.51 12.90 27.69
N GLU A 231 -1.78 14.06 27.10
CA GLU A 231 -2.56 15.13 27.68
C GLU A 231 -3.52 15.67 26.62
N ASP A 232 -4.77 15.93 26.99
CA ASP A 232 -5.78 16.45 26.06
C ASP A 232 -5.41 17.83 25.49
N LEU A 233 -4.54 18.56 26.18
CA LEU A 233 -3.96 19.83 25.70
C LEU A 233 -3.13 19.66 24.42
N ILE A 234 -2.54 18.49 24.17
CA ILE A 234 -1.68 18.25 22.99
C ILE A 234 -2.48 18.42 21.69
N PRO A 235 -3.59 17.67 21.46
CA PRO A 235 -4.41 17.87 20.27
C PRO A 235 -5.16 19.20 20.30
N GLU A 236 -5.61 19.69 21.47
CA GLU A 236 -6.27 21.00 21.59
C GLU A 236 -5.37 22.13 21.07
N PHE A 237 -4.11 22.16 21.50
CA PHE A 237 -3.18 23.21 21.12
C PHE A 237 -2.76 23.10 19.66
N ALA A 238 -2.61 21.88 19.13
CA ALA A 238 -2.41 21.69 17.70
C ALA A 238 -3.55 22.28 16.86
N ASN A 239 -4.81 22.08 17.28
CA ASN A 239 -5.99 22.60 16.58
C ASN A 239 -6.16 24.12 16.68
N THR A 240 -5.65 24.72 17.75
CA THR A 240 -5.78 26.15 18.05
C THR A 240 -4.51 26.95 17.73
N GLN A 241 -3.55 26.36 17.03
CA GLN A 241 -2.25 26.97 16.68
C GLN A 241 -1.46 27.46 17.91
N LYS A 242 -1.59 26.73 19.02
CA LYS A 242 -0.87 26.95 20.26
C LYS A 242 0.26 25.93 20.42
N ILE A 243 1.29 26.27 21.21
CA ILE A 243 2.44 25.40 21.44
C ILE A 243 2.58 25.12 22.93
N LEU A 244 2.58 23.84 23.31
CA LEU A 244 2.49 23.42 24.71
C LEU A 244 3.63 23.95 25.58
N VAL A 245 4.88 23.91 25.11
CA VAL A 245 6.03 24.41 25.87
C VAL A 245 6.00 25.93 26.09
N VAL A 246 5.26 26.67 25.25
CA VAL A 246 5.09 28.12 25.38
C VAL A 246 3.92 28.45 26.31
N GLU A 247 2.77 27.83 26.03
CA GLU A 247 1.48 28.19 26.64
C GLU A 247 1.27 27.51 28.01
N HIS A 248 1.85 26.33 28.23
CA HIS A 248 1.62 25.55 29.45
C HIS A 248 2.88 24.84 29.97
N MET A 249 3.87 25.63 30.40
CA MET A 249 5.20 25.18 30.84
C MET A 249 5.22 24.16 32.00
N GLN A 250 4.12 24.01 32.74
CA GLN A 250 4.00 23.12 33.91
C GLN A 250 3.28 21.80 33.62
N SER A 251 2.91 21.51 32.37
CA SER A 251 2.35 20.20 31.99
C SER A 251 3.32 19.07 32.28
N ASP A 252 2.79 17.87 32.53
CA ASP A 252 3.60 16.67 32.73
C ASP A 252 4.33 16.24 31.46
N TRP A 253 3.74 16.54 30.30
CA TRP A 253 4.38 16.42 29.00
C TRP A 253 5.60 17.32 28.88
N VAL A 254 5.50 18.61 29.24
CA VAL A 254 6.65 19.54 29.20
C VAL A 254 7.69 19.17 30.26
N LYS A 255 7.29 18.67 31.43
CA LYS A 255 8.24 18.10 32.41
C LYS A 255 9.03 16.93 31.81
N SER A 256 8.37 16.05 31.07
CA SER A 256 9.02 14.92 30.38
C SER A 256 9.93 15.38 29.24
N LEU A 257 9.53 16.43 28.50
CA LEU A 257 10.35 17.06 27.46
C LEU A 257 11.68 17.60 28.00
N ARG A 258 11.74 18.04 29.27
CA ARG A 258 12.99 18.52 29.88
C ARG A 258 14.06 17.42 29.96
N VAL A 259 13.68 16.15 29.98
CA VAL A 259 14.62 15.02 29.89
C VAL A 259 15.31 14.99 28.53
N LEU A 260 14.54 15.17 27.45
CA LEU A 260 15.11 15.30 26.10
C LEU A 260 15.98 16.56 25.99
N LEU A 261 15.55 17.68 26.58
CA LEU A 261 16.35 18.90 26.59
C LEU A 261 17.71 18.70 27.27
N GLY A 262 17.72 18.08 28.46
CA GLY A 262 18.95 17.73 29.17
C GLY A 262 19.86 16.82 28.34
N ARG A 263 19.32 15.73 27.77
CA ARG A 263 20.09 14.81 26.93
C ARG A 263 20.69 15.50 25.69
N THR A 264 19.95 16.45 25.11
CA THR A 264 20.40 17.25 23.96
C THR A 264 21.54 18.20 24.36
N MET A 265 21.47 18.80 25.56
CA MET A 265 22.54 19.66 26.10
C MET A 265 23.83 18.86 26.36
N GLU A 266 23.70 17.63 26.84
CA GLU A 266 24.82 16.72 27.11
C GLU A 266 25.51 16.22 25.83
N GLN A 267 24.80 16.18 24.69
CA GLN A 267 25.38 15.71 23.44
C GLN A 267 26.31 16.78 22.83
N PRO A 268 27.63 16.50 22.67
CA PRO A 268 28.54 17.41 21.99
C PRO A 268 28.26 17.46 20.49
N ALA A 269 28.49 18.61 19.87
CA ALA A 269 28.44 18.72 18.42
C ALA A 269 29.66 18.01 17.80
N THR A 270 29.42 17.11 16.85
CA THR A 270 30.48 16.43 16.11
C THR A 270 30.82 17.17 14.82
N VAL A 271 32.08 17.04 14.38
CA VAL A 271 32.49 17.46 13.03
C VAL A 271 31.88 16.48 12.04
N LYS A 272 31.13 17.01 11.07
CA LYS A 272 30.37 16.22 10.10
C LYS A 272 31.10 16.17 8.77
N HIS A 273 31.11 14.99 8.16
CA HIS A 273 31.43 14.84 6.76
C HIS A 273 30.15 15.06 5.96
N TRP A 274 30.07 16.20 5.29
CA TRP A 274 28.92 16.57 4.47
C TRP A 274 29.03 15.89 3.10
N ASP A 275 28.99 14.56 3.12
CA ASP A 275 28.92 13.66 1.97
C ASP A 275 27.70 12.73 2.15
N THR A 276 27.26 12.04 1.09
CA THR A 276 26.11 11.13 1.16
C THR A 276 26.38 9.83 0.42
N PHE A 277 26.05 8.72 1.07
CA PHE A 277 26.11 7.38 0.49
C PHE A 277 24.83 7.01 -0.28
N VAL A 278 23.75 7.79 -0.12
CA VAL A 278 22.48 7.58 -0.83
C VAL A 278 22.64 8.01 -2.28
N GLY A 279 22.48 7.06 -3.21
CA GLY A 279 22.56 7.31 -4.65
C GLY A 279 21.41 8.19 -5.15
N ALA A 280 21.66 8.99 -6.19
CA ALA A 280 20.62 9.82 -6.80
C ALA A 280 19.41 8.99 -7.31
N GLU A 281 19.64 7.75 -7.72
CA GLU A 281 18.59 6.80 -8.12
C GLU A 281 17.74 6.33 -6.94
N GLU A 282 18.30 6.03 -5.76
CA GLU A 282 17.53 5.66 -4.55
C GLU A 282 16.66 6.83 -4.05
N PHE A 283 17.19 8.05 -4.16
CA PHE A 283 16.47 9.29 -3.84
C PHE A 283 15.30 9.53 -4.81
N GLY A 284 15.54 9.38 -6.12
CA GLY A 284 14.52 9.55 -7.16
C GLY A 284 13.46 8.43 -7.17
N ALA A 285 13.87 7.17 -7.00
CA ALA A 285 12.97 6.02 -7.01
C ALA A 285 11.98 6.00 -5.83
N SER A 286 12.39 6.52 -4.67
CA SER A 286 11.52 6.60 -3.49
C SER A 286 10.61 7.84 -3.48
N ALA A 287 11.10 8.95 -4.06
CA ALA A 287 10.24 10.07 -4.44
C ALA A 287 9.15 9.62 -5.43
N ASP A 288 9.49 8.74 -6.36
CA ASP A 288 8.54 8.10 -7.26
C ASP A 288 7.60 7.12 -6.54
N MET A 289 8.03 6.44 -5.48
CA MET A 289 7.22 5.46 -4.75
C MET A 289 6.13 6.09 -3.88
N LEU A 290 6.40 7.24 -3.24
CA LEU A 290 5.43 7.99 -2.43
C LEU A 290 4.43 8.77 -3.30
N TRP A 291 4.85 9.17 -4.51
CA TRP A 291 4.09 10.13 -5.31
C TRP A 291 3.60 9.61 -6.65
N ARG A 292 4.01 8.44 -7.14
CA ARG A 292 3.38 7.87 -8.34
C ARG A 292 1.91 7.58 -8.02
N PRO A 293 0.93 8.23 -8.70
CA PRO A 293 -0.23 7.42 -9.07
C PRO A 293 0.36 6.25 -9.85
N ALA A 294 -0.04 5.01 -9.56
CA ALA A 294 0.41 3.81 -10.27
C ALA A 294 0.64 4.16 -11.75
N SER A 295 1.91 4.27 -12.15
CA SER A 295 2.25 5.13 -13.28
C SER A 295 1.66 4.54 -14.56
N GLY A 296 0.70 5.28 -15.12
CA GLY A 296 0.02 5.01 -16.38
C GLY A 296 -1.20 5.90 -16.62
N ALA A 297 -1.19 7.16 -16.18
CA ALA A 297 -2.09 8.18 -16.70
C ALA A 297 -1.26 9.45 -16.89
N GLY A 298 -0.78 9.66 -18.11
CA GLY A 298 -0.21 10.93 -18.49
C GLY A 298 -1.24 12.03 -18.25
N MET A 299 -0.97 12.94 -17.32
CA MET A 299 -1.64 14.23 -17.31
C MET A 299 -1.07 15.01 -18.48
N SER A 300 -1.63 14.81 -19.66
CA SER A 300 -1.65 15.89 -20.65
C SER A 300 -2.38 17.07 -20.00
N GLU A 301 -1.88 18.30 -20.20
CA GLU A 301 -2.74 19.48 -20.09
C GLU A 301 -4.09 19.15 -20.75
N PRO A 302 -5.24 19.60 -20.19
CA PRO A 302 -6.53 19.20 -20.70
C PRO A 302 -6.72 19.83 -22.08
N LYS A 303 -6.24 19.14 -23.12
CA LYS A 303 -6.84 19.22 -24.43
C LYS A 303 -8.21 18.59 -24.30
N PRO A 304 -9.28 19.25 -24.79
CA PRO A 304 -10.62 18.69 -24.72
C PRO A 304 -10.57 17.32 -25.38
N ALA A 305 -10.90 16.29 -24.60
CA ALA A 305 -11.01 14.94 -25.12
C ALA A 305 -12.03 14.96 -26.27
N PRO A 306 -11.80 14.19 -27.35
CA PRO A 306 -12.77 14.06 -28.41
C PRO A 306 -14.07 13.56 -27.79
N THR A 307 -15.13 14.33 -28.02
CA THR A 307 -16.49 14.06 -27.58
C THR A 307 -16.81 12.61 -27.86
N ALA A 308 -16.90 11.81 -26.80
CA ALA A 308 -17.47 10.48 -26.87
C ALA A 308 -18.94 10.68 -27.28
N ALA A 309 -19.19 10.54 -28.58
CA ALA A 309 -20.51 10.51 -29.14
C ALA A 309 -21.24 9.28 -28.59
N ALA A 310 -22.00 9.49 -27.51
CA ALA A 310 -23.36 8.99 -27.28
C ALA A 310 -23.75 9.08 -25.78
N ILE A 311 -23.73 10.29 -25.20
CA ILE A 311 -24.64 10.64 -24.09
C ILE A 311 -25.13 12.07 -24.39
N SER A 312 -26.14 12.20 -25.25
CA SER A 312 -26.77 13.50 -25.52
C SER A 312 -28.26 13.33 -25.76
N ASP A 313 -28.95 12.74 -24.78
CA ASP A 313 -30.41 12.69 -24.78
C ASP A 313 -31.01 12.84 -23.38
N ILE A 314 -30.25 13.36 -22.41
CA ILE A 314 -30.76 13.72 -21.08
C ILE A 314 -30.91 15.25 -21.03
N PRO A 315 -32.15 15.79 -20.99
CA PRO A 315 -32.39 17.23 -20.87
C PRO A 315 -31.83 17.85 -19.58
N ASP A 316 -31.45 19.13 -19.61
CA ASP A 316 -30.89 19.84 -18.44
C ASP A 316 -31.83 19.86 -17.21
N PHE A 317 -33.14 19.75 -17.43
CA PHE A 317 -34.15 19.72 -16.37
C PHE A 317 -34.34 18.33 -15.72
N TRP A 318 -33.58 17.30 -16.11
CA TRP A 318 -33.81 15.91 -15.71
C TRP A 318 -33.79 15.69 -14.20
N ASP A 319 -32.80 16.24 -13.51
CA ASP A 319 -32.63 16.09 -12.06
C ASP A 319 -33.67 16.90 -11.27
N GLU A 320 -34.06 18.08 -11.78
CA GLU A 320 -35.13 18.88 -11.20
C GLU A 320 -36.48 18.15 -11.32
N LEU A 321 -36.74 17.56 -12.49
CA LEU A 321 -37.94 16.76 -12.73
C LEU A 321 -37.98 15.53 -11.83
N LYS A 322 -36.86 14.82 -11.65
CA LYS A 322 -36.77 13.70 -10.70
C LYS A 322 -37.08 14.14 -9.28
N GLY A 323 -36.48 15.24 -8.82
CA GLY A 323 -36.73 15.79 -7.48
C GLY A 323 -38.20 16.13 -7.24
N LYS A 324 -38.86 16.73 -8.23
CA LYS A 324 -40.29 17.03 -8.21
C LYS A 324 -41.15 15.76 -8.21
N MET A 325 -40.92 14.87 -9.17
CA MET A 325 -41.71 13.64 -9.34
C MET A 325 -41.56 12.69 -8.15
N HIS A 326 -40.36 12.56 -7.59
CA HIS A 326 -40.13 11.72 -6.40
C HIS A 326 -41.05 12.10 -5.24
N LYS A 327 -41.28 13.40 -4.97
CA LYS A 327 -42.18 13.84 -3.89
C LYS A 327 -43.63 13.41 -4.15
N PHE A 328 -44.09 13.54 -5.39
CA PHE A 328 -45.45 13.15 -5.78
C PHE A 328 -45.65 11.64 -5.79
N VAL A 329 -44.64 10.88 -6.23
CA VAL A 329 -44.72 9.41 -6.25
C VAL A 329 -44.75 8.85 -4.83
N VAL A 330 -43.95 9.40 -3.90
CA VAL A 330 -44.00 9.00 -2.48
C VAL A 330 -45.39 9.23 -1.88
N ALA A 331 -46.01 10.40 -2.13
CA ALA A 331 -47.37 10.69 -1.69
C ALA A 331 -48.42 9.76 -2.35
N GLY A 332 -48.23 9.41 -3.63
CA GLY A 332 -49.07 8.45 -4.35
C GLY A 332 -48.96 7.04 -3.76
N MET A 333 -47.75 6.60 -3.41
CA MET A 333 -47.51 5.31 -2.76
C MET A 333 -48.17 5.20 -1.38
N GLU A 334 -48.16 6.28 -0.59
CA GLU A 334 -48.86 6.33 0.70
C GLU A 334 -50.38 6.17 0.52
N THR A 335 -50.93 6.85 -0.49
CA THR A 335 -52.35 6.82 -0.85
C THR A 335 -52.79 5.42 -1.31
N GLU A 336 -51.94 4.73 -2.08
CA GLU A 336 -52.20 3.37 -2.56
C GLU A 336 -51.72 2.27 -1.60
N HIS A 337 -51.22 2.64 -0.41
CA HIS A 337 -50.67 1.73 0.60
C HIS A 337 -49.57 0.78 0.08
N ILE A 338 -48.76 1.25 -0.88
CA ILE A 338 -47.65 0.49 -1.44
C ILE A 338 -46.46 0.54 -0.47
N ARG A 339 -46.08 -0.61 0.09
CA ARG A 339 -44.91 -0.74 0.98
C ARG A 339 -43.76 -1.43 0.27
N ILE A 340 -42.54 -0.95 0.54
CA ILE A 340 -41.31 -1.61 0.11
C ILE A 340 -41.24 -2.98 0.82
N SER A 341 -41.07 -4.04 0.04
CA SER A 341 -41.03 -5.43 0.52
C SER A 341 -39.76 -6.12 0.03
N ASP A 342 -39.26 -7.06 0.84
CA ASP A 342 -38.14 -7.94 0.49
C ASP A 342 -38.59 -9.17 -0.32
N ASP A 343 -39.91 -9.37 -0.53
CA ASP A 343 -40.44 -10.44 -1.38
C ASP A 343 -40.29 -10.09 -2.88
N PRO A 344 -39.55 -10.89 -3.69
CA PRO A 344 -39.34 -10.63 -5.11
C PRO A 344 -40.63 -10.46 -5.91
N LYS A 345 -41.66 -11.30 -5.66
CA LYS A 345 -42.92 -11.24 -6.41
C LYS A 345 -43.69 -9.97 -6.09
N MET A 346 -43.73 -9.60 -4.81
CA MET A 346 -44.39 -8.38 -4.36
C MET A 346 -43.63 -7.13 -4.83
N ASN A 347 -42.31 -7.22 -4.97
CA ASN A 347 -41.48 -6.14 -5.51
C ASN A 347 -41.72 -5.93 -7.01
N ASP A 348 -41.88 -7.00 -7.80
CA ASP A 348 -42.22 -6.88 -9.23
C ASP A 348 -43.61 -6.25 -9.43
N GLU A 349 -44.61 -6.65 -8.63
CA GLU A 349 -45.94 -6.02 -8.64
C GLU A 349 -45.90 -4.55 -8.21
N ASN A 350 -45.12 -4.22 -7.18
CA ASN A 350 -44.93 -2.85 -6.72
C ASN A 350 -44.20 -1.99 -7.76
N ARG A 351 -43.20 -2.54 -8.46
CA ARG A 351 -42.50 -1.88 -9.57
C ARG A 351 -43.47 -1.52 -10.69
N ALA A 352 -44.37 -2.42 -11.07
CA ALA A 352 -45.39 -2.15 -12.07
C ALA A 352 -46.37 -1.04 -11.63
N LYS A 353 -46.87 -1.10 -10.40
CA LYS A 353 -47.78 -0.08 -9.85
C LYS A 353 -47.12 1.30 -9.75
N VAL A 354 -45.90 1.38 -9.23
CA VAL A 354 -45.14 2.63 -9.13
C VAL A 354 -44.81 3.18 -10.52
N GLY A 355 -44.49 2.33 -11.49
CA GLY A 355 -44.33 2.72 -12.90
C GLY A 355 -45.58 3.42 -13.46
N LEU A 356 -46.77 2.87 -13.22
CA LEU A 356 -48.04 3.48 -13.63
C LEU A 356 -48.29 4.83 -12.95
N ILE A 357 -47.97 4.96 -11.66
CA ILE A 357 -48.08 6.25 -10.94
C ILE A 357 -47.17 7.29 -11.59
N ILE A 358 -45.92 6.94 -11.89
CA ILE A 358 -44.95 7.83 -12.54
C ILE A 358 -45.43 8.23 -13.93
N GLU A 359 -45.92 7.30 -14.74
CA GLU A 359 -46.46 7.59 -16.07
C GLU A 359 -47.64 8.56 -16.00
N ASN A 360 -48.58 8.34 -15.07
CA ASN A 360 -49.73 9.22 -14.87
C ASN A 360 -49.30 10.63 -14.44
N LEU A 361 -48.28 10.76 -13.59
CA LEU A 361 -47.74 12.05 -13.17
C LEU A 361 -47.02 12.77 -14.34
N LEU A 362 -46.23 12.03 -15.13
CA LEU A 362 -45.56 12.55 -16.33
C LEU A 362 -46.54 12.97 -17.45
N GLN A 363 -47.76 12.43 -17.47
CA GLN A 363 -48.80 12.87 -18.39
C GLN A 363 -49.46 14.18 -17.94
N ARG A 364 -49.54 14.44 -16.64
CA ARG A 364 -50.15 15.65 -16.05
C ARG A 364 -49.20 16.86 -16.08
N GLU A 365 -47.91 16.61 -16.20
CA GLU A 365 -46.89 17.65 -16.24
C GLU A 365 -46.91 18.36 -17.61
N GLN A 366 -47.49 19.56 -17.66
CA GLN A 366 -47.60 20.37 -18.87
C GLN A 366 -46.29 21.13 -19.14
N GLY A 367 -45.80 21.11 -20.39
CA GLY A 367 -44.65 21.92 -20.82
C GLY A 367 -43.32 21.15 -21.03
N LEU A 368 -43.29 19.83 -20.85
CA LEU A 368 -42.07 19.01 -21.04
C LEU A 368 -42.18 18.10 -22.27
N SER A 369 -41.35 18.38 -23.29
CA SER A 369 -41.23 17.55 -24.49
C SER A 369 -40.21 16.44 -24.28
N LEU A 370 -40.63 15.33 -23.67
CA LEU A 370 -39.84 14.10 -23.58
C LEU A 370 -40.17 13.15 -24.74
N THR A 371 -39.14 12.60 -25.39
CA THR A 371 -39.32 11.50 -26.35
C THR A 371 -39.81 10.24 -25.66
N ARG A 372 -40.33 9.26 -26.42
CA ARG A 372 -40.73 7.96 -25.87
C ARG A 372 -39.58 7.26 -25.15
N ALA A 373 -38.38 7.27 -25.74
CA ALA A 373 -37.19 6.67 -25.16
C ALA A 373 -36.77 7.36 -23.85
N GLN A 374 -36.84 8.69 -23.80
CA GLN A 374 -36.59 9.45 -22.57
C GLN A 374 -37.62 9.14 -21.48
N ARG A 375 -38.91 9.04 -21.82
CA ARG A 375 -39.95 8.67 -20.84
C ARG A 375 -39.70 7.28 -20.24
N GLU A 376 -39.42 6.28 -21.08
CA GLU A 376 -39.13 4.92 -20.63
C GLU A 376 -37.88 4.87 -19.73
N MET A 377 -36.82 5.62 -20.10
CA MET A 377 -35.61 5.76 -19.28
C MET A 377 -35.90 6.45 -17.93
N PHE A 378 -36.64 7.56 -17.93
CA PHE A 378 -36.99 8.30 -16.71
C PHE A 378 -37.81 7.46 -15.74
N VAL A 379 -38.82 6.74 -16.23
CA VAL A 379 -39.65 5.84 -15.42
C VAL A 379 -38.78 4.77 -14.79
N THR A 380 -37.90 4.12 -15.58
CA THR A 380 -37.00 3.08 -15.08
C THR A 380 -36.08 3.61 -13.98
N GLU A 381 -35.44 4.76 -14.20
CA GLU A 381 -34.54 5.37 -13.22
C GLU A 381 -35.26 5.74 -11.92
N LEU A 382 -36.46 6.33 -12.01
CA LEU A 382 -37.21 6.75 -10.83
C LEU A 382 -37.79 5.56 -10.05
N VAL A 383 -38.20 4.48 -10.75
CA VAL A 383 -38.58 3.22 -10.11
C VAL A 383 -37.38 2.61 -9.36
N ASP A 384 -36.21 2.56 -10.00
CA ASP A 384 -34.99 2.01 -9.38
C ASP A 384 -34.51 2.86 -8.20
N GLU A 385 -34.72 4.18 -8.22
CA GLU A 385 -34.47 5.09 -7.09
C GLU A 385 -35.42 4.83 -5.92
N ILE A 386 -36.72 4.70 -6.18
CA ILE A 386 -37.74 4.56 -5.14
C ILE A 386 -37.75 3.16 -4.53
N LEU A 387 -37.70 2.11 -5.36
CA LEU A 387 -37.85 0.72 -4.94
C LEU A 387 -36.55 -0.09 -4.99
N GLY A 388 -35.57 0.32 -5.79
CA GLY A 388 -34.32 -0.41 -6.02
C GLY A 388 -33.11 0.16 -5.27
N ARG A 389 -31.93 -0.01 -5.87
CA ARG A 389 -30.64 0.51 -5.37
C ARG A 389 -30.22 1.81 -6.07
N GLY A 390 -31.18 2.52 -6.67
CA GLY A 390 -30.97 3.77 -7.39
C GLY A 390 -29.93 3.63 -8.51
N PRO A 391 -28.97 4.56 -8.61
CA PRO A 391 -27.93 4.54 -9.64
C PRO A 391 -27.13 3.23 -9.71
N LEU A 392 -27.03 2.48 -8.60
CA LEU A 392 -26.23 1.26 -8.55
C LEU A 392 -26.87 0.09 -9.29
N GLU A 393 -28.17 0.14 -9.56
CA GLU A 393 -28.91 -0.99 -10.13
C GLU A 393 -28.37 -1.37 -11.52
N ALA A 394 -28.12 -0.37 -12.37
CA ALA A 394 -27.51 -0.57 -13.68
C ALA A 394 -26.08 -1.13 -13.57
N LEU A 395 -25.30 -0.64 -12.60
CA LEU A 395 -23.91 -1.07 -12.37
C LEU A 395 -23.84 -2.51 -11.86
N LEU A 396 -24.79 -2.91 -11.02
CA LEU A 396 -24.88 -4.27 -10.49
C LEU A 396 -25.32 -5.28 -11.57
N ARG A 397 -25.99 -4.84 -12.64
CA ARG A 397 -26.34 -5.70 -13.77
C ARG A 397 -25.20 -5.90 -14.76
N ASP A 398 -24.27 -4.95 -14.89
CA ASP A 398 -23.14 -5.07 -15.82
C ASP A 398 -22.11 -6.10 -15.30
N PRO A 399 -21.91 -7.27 -15.97
CA PRO A 399 -20.94 -8.28 -15.53
C PRO A 399 -19.48 -7.85 -15.72
N ALA A 400 -19.21 -6.77 -16.46
CA ALA A 400 -17.85 -6.25 -16.65
C ALA A 400 -17.33 -5.42 -15.47
N ILE A 401 -18.21 -5.04 -14.53
CA ILE A 401 -17.87 -4.25 -13.34
C ILE A 401 -17.52 -5.19 -12.19
N ASN A 402 -16.28 -5.08 -11.71
CA ASN A 402 -15.75 -5.89 -10.60
C ASN A 402 -15.98 -5.24 -9.23
N GLU A 403 -15.94 -3.90 -9.19
CA GLU A 403 -16.03 -3.13 -7.96
C GLU A 403 -16.78 -1.83 -8.20
N ILE A 404 -17.59 -1.43 -7.22
CA ILE A 404 -18.36 -0.19 -7.22
C ILE A 404 -18.03 0.55 -5.93
N MET A 405 -17.61 1.81 -6.03
CA MET A 405 -17.25 2.65 -4.88
C MET A 405 -18.03 3.96 -4.95
N VAL A 406 -18.78 4.23 -3.89
CA VAL A 406 -19.45 5.51 -3.65
C VAL A 406 -18.66 6.21 -2.56
N ASN A 407 -17.93 7.26 -2.95
CA ASN A 407 -17.11 8.05 -2.02
C ASN A 407 -17.88 9.24 -1.43
N ALA A 408 -18.93 9.68 -2.13
CA ALA A 408 -19.90 10.69 -1.73
C ALA A 408 -21.14 10.54 -2.63
N PHE A 409 -22.24 11.24 -2.33
CA PHE A 409 -23.45 11.18 -3.18
C PHE A 409 -23.17 11.55 -4.64
N ASP A 410 -22.20 12.41 -4.92
CA ASP A 410 -21.82 12.90 -6.25
C ASP A 410 -20.59 12.21 -6.85
N LYS A 411 -20.00 11.21 -6.18
CA LYS A 411 -18.74 10.56 -6.60
C LYS A 411 -18.86 9.05 -6.60
N ILE A 412 -19.18 8.49 -7.77
CA ILE A 412 -19.29 7.06 -8.00
C ILE A 412 -18.18 6.58 -8.94
N TYR A 413 -17.33 5.70 -8.44
CA TYR A 413 -16.26 5.03 -9.18
C TYR A 413 -16.61 3.57 -9.44
N VAL A 414 -16.12 3.03 -10.54
CA VAL A 414 -16.18 1.59 -10.82
C VAL A 414 -14.83 1.07 -11.27
N GLU A 415 -14.53 -0.19 -10.93
CA GLU A 415 -13.45 -0.94 -11.58
C GLU A 415 -14.03 -1.71 -12.77
N LYS A 416 -13.61 -1.34 -13.98
CA LYS A 416 -13.95 -2.04 -15.23
C LYS A 416 -12.66 -2.43 -15.95
N HIS A 417 -12.52 -3.73 -16.24
CA HIS A 417 -11.31 -4.30 -16.87
C HIS A 417 -9.99 -3.94 -16.16
N GLY A 418 -10.00 -3.84 -14.82
CA GLY A 418 -8.83 -3.45 -14.03
C GLY A 418 -8.63 -1.95 -13.86
N GLN A 419 -9.32 -1.10 -14.62
CA GLN A 419 -9.16 0.34 -14.54
C GLN A 419 -10.25 0.97 -13.67
N LEU A 420 -9.85 1.94 -12.83
CA LEU A 420 -10.78 2.76 -12.05
C LEU A 420 -11.30 3.90 -12.91
N VAL A 421 -12.63 4.02 -12.98
CA VAL A 421 -13.31 5.02 -13.80
C VAL A 421 -14.32 5.77 -12.95
N LEU A 422 -14.25 7.10 -12.93
CA LEU A 422 -15.30 7.96 -12.37
C LEU A 422 -16.47 8.02 -13.34
N LEU A 423 -17.69 7.74 -12.86
CA LEU A 423 -18.90 7.79 -13.66
C LEU A 423 -19.58 9.17 -13.52
N PRO A 424 -20.28 9.65 -14.56
CA PRO A 424 -21.04 10.90 -14.51
C PRO A 424 -22.34 10.78 -13.67
N MET A 425 -22.73 9.56 -13.32
CA MET A 425 -23.94 9.30 -12.53
C MET A 425 -23.72 9.61 -11.04
N ARG A 426 -24.79 10.07 -10.37
CA ARG A 426 -24.78 10.50 -8.97
C ARG A 426 -26.06 10.08 -8.24
N PHE A 427 -25.96 9.98 -6.93
CA PHE A 427 -27.13 10.03 -6.05
C PHE A 427 -27.62 11.47 -5.93
N ARG A 428 -28.87 11.63 -5.48
CA ARG A 428 -29.50 12.93 -5.22
C ARG A 428 -28.86 13.63 -4.02
N ASN A 429 -28.64 12.88 -2.95
CA ASN A 429 -28.12 13.37 -1.67
C ASN A 429 -27.62 12.23 -0.78
N ASP A 430 -26.98 12.58 0.33
CA ASP A 430 -26.45 11.64 1.31
C ASP A 430 -27.54 10.74 1.93
N GLU A 431 -28.75 11.27 2.17
CA GLU A 431 -29.85 10.48 2.71
C GLU A 431 -30.22 9.30 1.79
N GLN A 432 -30.19 9.51 0.47
CA GLN A 432 -30.45 8.44 -0.49
C GLN A 432 -29.38 7.36 -0.42
N VAL A 433 -28.10 7.73 -0.29
CA VAL A 433 -27.01 6.75 -0.15
C VAL A 433 -27.22 5.93 1.12
N VAL A 434 -27.54 6.56 2.25
CA VAL A 434 -27.84 5.86 3.52
C VAL A 434 -29.03 4.91 3.37
N GLN A 435 -30.10 5.32 2.68
CA GLN A 435 -31.25 4.44 2.42
C GLN A 435 -30.87 3.23 1.57
N VAL A 436 -30.05 3.42 0.53
CA VAL A 436 -29.55 2.32 -0.31
C VAL A 436 -28.66 1.38 0.48
N ILE A 437 -27.76 1.89 1.32
CA ILE A 437 -26.94 1.04 2.21
C ILE A 437 -27.86 0.20 3.12
N LYS A 438 -28.85 0.82 3.78
CA LYS A 438 -29.82 0.11 4.63
C LYS A 438 -30.54 -1.01 3.88
N ARG A 439 -31.00 -0.76 2.64
CA ARG A 439 -31.63 -1.79 1.78
C ARG A 439 -30.69 -2.93 1.40
N ILE A 440 -29.39 -2.65 1.22
CA ILE A 440 -28.40 -3.68 0.90
C ILE A 440 -28.12 -4.57 2.11
N VAL A 441 -28.05 -4.01 3.32
CA VAL A 441 -27.63 -4.75 4.54
C VAL A 441 -28.77 -5.37 5.34
N ALA A 442 -30.02 -4.87 5.21
CA ALA A 442 -31.16 -5.43 5.93
C ALA A 442 -31.45 -6.91 5.61
N PRO A 443 -31.42 -7.38 4.33
CA PRO A 443 -31.74 -8.78 3.99
C PRO A 443 -30.74 -9.82 4.53
N ILE A 444 -29.58 -9.37 5.03
CA ILE A 444 -28.54 -10.23 5.61
C ILE A 444 -28.48 -10.08 7.15
N GLY A 445 -29.50 -9.45 7.75
CA GLY A 445 -29.63 -9.30 9.20
C GLY A 445 -28.62 -8.33 9.82
N ARG A 446 -28.08 -7.39 9.03
CA ARG A 446 -27.16 -6.35 9.51
C ARG A 446 -27.89 -5.01 9.59
N ARG A 447 -27.45 -4.16 10.51
CA ARG A 447 -28.03 -2.84 10.78
C ARG A 447 -26.92 -1.80 10.66
N ILE A 448 -27.28 -0.63 10.11
CA ILE A 448 -26.41 0.54 10.05
C ILE A 448 -27.21 1.81 10.37
N ASP A 449 -26.74 2.57 11.34
CA ASP A 449 -27.27 3.88 11.76
C ASP A 449 -26.24 4.59 12.65
N GLU A 450 -26.59 5.75 13.20
CA GLU A 450 -25.68 6.56 14.01
C GLU A 450 -25.10 5.83 15.23
N SER A 451 -25.77 4.80 15.75
CA SER A 451 -25.27 3.98 16.87
C SER A 451 -24.31 2.88 16.41
N VAL A 452 -24.44 2.41 15.17
CA VAL A 452 -23.58 1.41 14.53
C VAL A 452 -23.24 1.91 13.12
N PRO A 453 -22.32 2.90 12.98
CA PRO A 453 -22.10 3.61 11.72
C PRO A 453 -21.21 2.85 10.71
N LEU A 454 -20.80 1.63 11.05
CA LEU A 454 -19.92 0.78 10.25
C LEU A 454 -20.61 -0.54 9.96
N VAL A 455 -20.50 -1.01 8.72
CA VAL A 455 -20.90 -2.37 8.35
C VAL A 455 -19.90 -2.97 7.38
N ASP A 456 -19.50 -4.19 7.67
CA ASP A 456 -18.81 -5.07 6.73
C ASP A 456 -19.61 -6.37 6.66
N ALA A 457 -20.00 -6.75 5.45
CA ALA A 457 -20.92 -7.86 5.27
C ALA A 457 -20.79 -8.54 3.90
N ARG A 458 -21.32 -9.75 3.85
CA ARG A 458 -21.37 -10.57 2.64
C ARG A 458 -22.80 -10.72 2.16
N LEU A 459 -23.01 -10.43 0.88
CA LEU A 459 -24.30 -10.58 0.20
C LEU A 459 -24.53 -12.04 -0.22
N LYS A 460 -25.80 -12.38 -0.52
CA LYS A 460 -26.21 -13.73 -0.93
C LYS A 460 -25.55 -14.20 -2.23
N ASP A 461 -25.23 -13.28 -3.14
CA ASP A 461 -24.48 -13.55 -4.38
C ASP A 461 -22.98 -13.78 -4.13
N GLY A 462 -22.53 -13.61 -2.88
CA GLY A 462 -21.16 -13.74 -2.44
C GLY A 462 -20.42 -12.40 -2.35
N SER A 463 -20.92 -11.32 -2.97
CA SER A 463 -20.28 -10.01 -3.02
C SER A 463 -20.00 -9.46 -1.61
N ARG A 464 -18.91 -8.71 -1.45
CA ARG A 464 -18.58 -8.03 -0.18
C ARG A 464 -19.07 -6.59 -0.23
N VAL A 465 -19.63 -6.14 0.89
CA VAL A 465 -20.11 -4.78 1.06
C VAL A 465 -19.49 -4.21 2.32
N ASN A 466 -18.81 -3.08 2.14
CA ASN A 466 -18.38 -2.23 3.24
C ASN A 466 -19.11 -0.88 3.13
N ALA A 467 -19.65 -0.38 4.23
CA ALA A 467 -20.22 0.95 4.27
C ALA A 467 -19.96 1.67 5.59
N ILE A 468 -19.79 2.98 5.49
CA ILE A 468 -19.49 3.89 6.60
C ILE A 468 -20.41 5.10 6.46
N ILE A 469 -21.06 5.50 7.54
CA ILE A 469 -21.95 6.68 7.55
C ILE A 469 -21.51 7.70 8.61
N ALA A 470 -22.15 8.86 8.63
CA ALA A 470 -21.96 9.86 9.67
C ALA A 470 -22.22 9.26 11.08
N PRO A 471 -21.48 9.68 12.12
CA PRO A 471 -20.50 10.78 12.13
C PRO A 471 -19.08 10.39 11.65
N LEU A 472 -18.82 9.14 11.28
CA LEU A 472 -17.47 8.68 10.91
C LEU A 472 -17.06 9.09 9.49
N ALA A 473 -18.01 9.11 8.56
CA ALA A 473 -17.79 9.52 7.18
C ALA A 473 -18.05 11.02 7.01
N VAL A 474 -17.04 11.84 7.34
CA VAL A 474 -17.14 13.33 7.35
C VAL A 474 -17.53 13.91 5.99
N SER A 475 -17.07 13.29 4.90
CA SER A 475 -17.33 13.72 3.52
C SER A 475 -18.67 13.23 2.95
N GLY A 476 -19.52 12.61 3.77
CA GLY A 476 -20.74 11.93 3.35
C GLY A 476 -20.61 10.39 3.43
N PRO A 477 -21.73 9.66 3.39
CA PRO A 477 -21.78 8.21 3.48
C PRO A 477 -21.01 7.53 2.35
N THR A 478 -20.22 6.52 2.68
CA THR A 478 -19.43 5.75 1.73
C THR A 478 -19.90 4.31 1.63
N LEU A 479 -19.78 3.74 0.43
CA LEU A 479 -20.18 2.37 0.14
C LEU A 479 -19.22 1.76 -0.88
N THR A 480 -18.63 0.61 -0.55
CA THR A 480 -17.83 -0.20 -1.47
C THR A 480 -18.48 -1.55 -1.65
N ILE A 481 -18.79 -1.92 -2.89
CA ILE A 481 -19.29 -3.23 -3.27
C ILE A 481 -18.24 -3.90 -4.14
N ARG A 482 -17.55 -4.90 -3.58
CA ARG A 482 -16.64 -5.75 -4.33
C ARG A 482 -17.37 -7.00 -4.78
N ARG A 483 -17.56 -7.14 -6.08
CA ARG A 483 -18.31 -8.23 -6.68
C ARG A 483 -17.40 -9.42 -6.94
N PHE A 484 -17.96 -10.61 -6.82
CA PHE A 484 -17.32 -11.81 -7.32
C PHE A 484 -17.82 -12.08 -8.73
N SER A 485 -16.87 -12.35 -9.65
CA SER A 485 -17.25 -12.85 -10.97
C SER A 485 -18.09 -14.12 -10.78
N ALA A 486 -19.28 -14.13 -11.39
CA ALA A 486 -20.19 -15.28 -11.33
C ALA A 486 -19.55 -16.55 -11.93
N LYS A 487 -18.52 -16.42 -12.78
CA LYS A 487 -17.79 -17.52 -13.41
C LYS A 487 -16.29 -17.44 -13.14
N PRO A 488 -15.63 -18.52 -12.69
CA PRO A 488 -14.18 -18.60 -12.61
C PRO A 488 -13.54 -18.41 -13.98
N PHE A 489 -12.34 -17.82 -14.01
CA PHE A 489 -11.57 -17.74 -15.25
C PHE A 489 -10.97 -19.09 -15.60
N THR A 490 -11.13 -19.49 -16.86
CA THR A 490 -10.50 -20.68 -17.45
C THR A 490 -9.07 -20.38 -17.91
N SER A 491 -8.26 -21.42 -18.09
CA SER A 491 -6.91 -21.27 -18.67
C SER A 491 -6.95 -20.60 -20.04
N ASP A 492 -7.91 -20.96 -20.89
CA ASP A 492 -8.06 -20.39 -22.23
C ASP A 492 -8.33 -18.89 -22.18
N GLN A 493 -9.10 -18.42 -21.20
CA GLN A 493 -9.31 -17.00 -20.98
C GLN A 493 -8.04 -16.30 -20.52
N LEU A 494 -7.30 -16.88 -19.57
CA LEU A 494 -6.03 -16.30 -19.10
C LEU A 494 -4.98 -16.24 -20.22
N ILE A 495 -4.94 -17.25 -21.10
CA ILE A 495 -4.10 -17.24 -22.31
C ILE A 495 -4.55 -16.12 -23.26
N LYS A 496 -5.86 -15.99 -23.53
CA LYS A 496 -6.42 -14.91 -24.38
C LYS A 496 -6.12 -13.51 -23.83
N PHE A 497 -6.07 -13.33 -22.51
CA PHE A 497 -5.68 -12.06 -21.89
C PHE A 497 -4.18 -11.78 -21.95
N GLY A 498 -3.37 -12.77 -22.35
CA GLY A 498 -1.91 -12.69 -22.36
C GLY A 498 -1.30 -12.80 -20.96
N SER A 499 -2.03 -13.40 -20.01
CA SER A 499 -1.56 -13.58 -18.62
C SER A 499 -0.56 -14.73 -18.47
N THR A 500 -0.60 -15.68 -19.39
CA THR A 500 0.22 -16.89 -19.42
C THR A 500 0.20 -17.46 -20.84
N THR A 501 0.96 -18.52 -21.10
CA THR A 501 0.98 -19.23 -22.39
C THR A 501 0.47 -20.67 -22.21
N PRO A 502 0.05 -21.35 -23.31
CA PRO A 502 -0.32 -22.76 -23.27
C PRO A 502 0.77 -23.64 -22.64
N GLN A 503 2.03 -23.38 -22.99
CA GLN A 503 3.21 -24.09 -22.47
C GLN A 503 3.34 -23.96 -20.94
N LEU A 504 3.18 -22.75 -20.40
CA LEU A 504 3.21 -22.52 -18.95
C LEU A 504 2.03 -23.20 -18.25
N ILE A 505 0.84 -23.17 -18.85
CA ILE A 505 -0.35 -23.85 -18.32
C ILE A 505 -0.16 -25.36 -18.30
N GLU A 506 0.38 -25.95 -19.36
CA GLU A 506 0.65 -27.39 -19.43
C GLU A 506 1.63 -27.83 -18.34
N PHE A 507 2.72 -27.07 -18.14
CA PHE A 507 3.66 -27.30 -17.05
C PHE A 507 3.00 -27.20 -15.67
N LEU A 508 2.22 -26.16 -15.41
CA LEU A 508 1.56 -25.96 -14.12
C LEU A 508 0.48 -27.02 -13.87
N ARG A 509 -0.27 -27.42 -14.90
CA ARG A 509 -1.21 -28.55 -14.83
C ARG A 509 -0.50 -29.83 -14.44
N ALA A 510 0.62 -30.16 -15.09
CA ALA A 510 1.40 -31.34 -14.75
C ALA A 510 1.95 -31.28 -13.32
N THR A 511 2.38 -30.10 -12.88
CA THR A 511 2.85 -29.83 -11.51
C THR A 511 1.74 -30.08 -10.47
N VAL A 512 0.50 -29.64 -10.76
CA VAL A 512 -0.67 -29.92 -9.89
C VAL A 512 -0.98 -31.42 -9.85
N ILE A 513 -1.02 -32.11 -10.99
CA ILE A 513 -1.32 -33.55 -11.07
C ILE A 513 -0.22 -34.38 -10.37
N ALA A 514 1.03 -33.95 -10.45
CA ALA A 514 2.16 -34.56 -9.75
C ALA A 514 2.19 -34.27 -8.23
N LYS A 515 1.12 -33.67 -7.68
CA LYS A 515 0.99 -33.32 -6.25
C LYS A 515 2.15 -32.46 -5.72
N LYS A 516 2.70 -31.57 -6.55
CA LYS A 516 3.68 -30.59 -6.07
C LYS A 516 2.99 -29.43 -5.38
N ASN A 517 3.55 -28.99 -4.26
CA ASN A 517 3.05 -27.83 -3.52
C ASN A 517 3.44 -26.54 -4.26
N ILE A 518 2.44 -25.68 -4.51
CA ILE A 518 2.62 -24.44 -5.27
C ILE A 518 2.20 -23.25 -4.41
N LEU A 519 3.11 -22.28 -4.26
CA LEU A 519 2.83 -20.99 -3.65
C LEU A 519 2.74 -19.91 -4.72
N ILE A 520 1.61 -19.22 -4.77
CA ILE A 520 1.34 -18.14 -5.73
C ILE A 520 1.53 -16.81 -5.02
N SER A 521 2.50 -16.03 -5.46
CA SER A 521 2.84 -14.72 -4.91
C SER A 521 2.52 -13.57 -5.87
N GLY A 522 2.35 -12.38 -5.32
CA GLY A 522 1.94 -11.20 -6.08
C GLY A 522 1.42 -10.07 -5.20
N GLY A 523 1.45 -8.84 -5.74
CA GLY A 523 0.87 -7.68 -5.09
C GLY A 523 -0.66 -7.76 -4.89
N THR A 524 -1.24 -6.76 -4.24
CA THR A 524 -2.70 -6.60 -4.16
C THR A 524 -3.30 -6.42 -5.56
N GLY A 525 -4.41 -7.08 -5.85
CA GLY A 525 -5.13 -6.95 -7.13
C GLY A 525 -4.45 -7.57 -8.36
N THR A 526 -3.34 -8.31 -8.18
CA THR A 526 -2.65 -9.00 -9.30
C THR A 526 -3.35 -10.26 -9.80
N GLY A 527 -4.40 -10.73 -9.10
CA GLY A 527 -5.19 -11.90 -9.51
C GLY A 527 -4.71 -13.24 -8.96
N LYS A 528 -3.99 -13.26 -7.82
CA LYS A 528 -3.53 -14.49 -7.15
C LYS A 528 -4.63 -15.52 -6.94
N THR A 529 -5.74 -15.13 -6.31
CA THR A 529 -6.88 -16.02 -6.04
C THR A 529 -7.52 -16.53 -7.32
N THR A 530 -7.58 -15.69 -8.37
CA THR A 530 -8.06 -16.11 -9.69
C THR A 530 -7.17 -17.21 -10.29
N PHE A 531 -5.85 -17.04 -10.21
CA PHE A 531 -4.90 -18.02 -10.72
C PHE A 531 -4.89 -19.30 -9.89
N LEU A 532 -5.00 -19.18 -8.56
CA LEU A 532 -5.19 -20.30 -7.63
C LEU A 532 -6.43 -21.11 -7.99
N ASN A 533 -7.56 -20.44 -8.23
CA ASN A 533 -8.81 -21.08 -8.60
C ASN A 533 -8.67 -21.84 -9.93
N MET A 534 -8.01 -21.23 -10.93
CA MET A 534 -7.71 -21.89 -12.20
C MET A 534 -6.85 -23.15 -12.01
N LEU A 535 -5.76 -23.08 -11.23
CA LEU A 535 -4.90 -24.24 -10.96
C LEU A 535 -5.61 -25.33 -10.17
N SER A 536 -6.49 -24.95 -9.24
CA SER A 536 -7.24 -25.91 -8.42
C SER A 536 -8.18 -26.78 -9.26
N ASN A 537 -8.61 -26.31 -10.44
CA ASN A 537 -9.42 -27.11 -11.36
C ASN A 537 -8.62 -28.18 -12.13
N TYR A 538 -7.29 -28.20 -12.01
CA TYR A 538 -6.45 -29.30 -12.51
C TYR A 538 -6.25 -30.43 -11.50
N ILE A 539 -6.79 -30.30 -10.29
CA ILE A 539 -6.77 -31.36 -9.30
C ILE A 539 -7.67 -32.51 -9.82
N PRO A 540 -7.18 -33.76 -9.86
CA PRO A 540 -7.97 -34.92 -10.28
C PRO A 540 -9.26 -35.10 -9.48
N GLU A 541 -10.35 -35.54 -10.14
CA GLU A 541 -11.71 -35.66 -9.56
C GLU A 541 -11.80 -36.59 -8.34
N GLY A 542 -10.90 -37.56 -8.20
CA GLY A 542 -10.88 -38.51 -7.08
C GLY A 542 -10.30 -37.96 -5.77
N GLU A 543 -9.73 -36.75 -5.77
CA GLU A 543 -9.10 -36.16 -4.58
C GLU A 543 -10.09 -35.36 -3.74
N ARG A 544 -10.04 -35.54 -2.42
CA ARG A 544 -10.81 -34.77 -1.45
C ARG A 544 -10.10 -33.45 -1.13
N ILE A 545 -10.72 -32.34 -1.52
CA ILE A 545 -10.14 -31.01 -1.42
C ILE A 545 -10.82 -30.23 -0.31
N ILE A 546 -10.04 -29.59 0.55
CA ILE A 546 -10.54 -28.64 1.54
C ILE A 546 -9.95 -27.26 1.25
N THR A 547 -10.82 -26.28 0.99
CA THR A 547 -10.40 -24.87 0.86
C THR A 547 -10.58 -24.15 2.18
N VAL A 548 -9.61 -23.34 2.58
CA VAL A 548 -9.66 -22.49 3.78
C VAL A 548 -9.39 -21.05 3.36
N GLU A 549 -10.36 -20.16 3.62
CA GLU A 549 -10.29 -18.78 3.15
C GLU A 549 -10.80 -17.80 4.22
N ASP A 550 -10.30 -16.55 4.23
CA ASP A 550 -10.88 -15.49 5.06
C ASP A 550 -12.34 -15.25 4.70
N THR A 551 -12.62 -15.21 3.40
CA THR A 551 -13.98 -15.37 2.87
C THR A 551 -13.91 -16.16 1.57
N ALA A 552 -14.86 -17.06 1.38
CA ALA A 552 -14.80 -18.10 0.36
C ALA A 552 -14.95 -17.54 -1.06
N GLU A 553 -13.85 -17.24 -1.73
CA GLU A 553 -13.77 -16.75 -3.10
C GLU A 553 -13.63 -17.90 -4.11
N LEU A 554 -13.01 -19.02 -3.69
CA LEU A 554 -12.74 -20.16 -4.56
C LEU A 554 -14.01 -20.90 -4.98
N ARG A 555 -13.97 -21.39 -6.23
CA ARG A 555 -15.07 -22.03 -6.95
C ARG A 555 -14.52 -23.18 -7.80
N LEU A 556 -14.31 -24.31 -7.13
CA LEU A 556 -13.76 -25.51 -7.75
C LEU A 556 -14.86 -26.27 -8.51
N LEU A 557 -14.48 -26.96 -9.56
CA LEU A 557 -15.35 -27.89 -10.30
C LEU A 557 -15.44 -29.28 -9.65
N ALA A 558 -14.60 -29.57 -8.66
CA ALA A 558 -14.53 -30.87 -8.00
C ALA A 558 -15.78 -31.17 -7.14
N GLU A 559 -16.25 -32.42 -7.21
CA GLU A 559 -17.38 -32.91 -6.42
C GLU A 559 -17.00 -33.11 -4.93
N HIS A 560 -15.83 -33.69 -4.67
CA HIS A 560 -15.32 -33.96 -3.32
C HIS A 560 -14.65 -32.73 -2.68
N TRP A 561 -15.41 -31.63 -2.57
CA TRP A 561 -14.91 -30.33 -2.12
C TRP A 561 -15.62 -29.84 -0.84
N ILE A 562 -14.82 -29.48 0.17
CA ILE A 562 -15.29 -28.83 1.39
C ILE A 562 -14.76 -27.40 1.46
N ARG A 563 -15.65 -26.48 1.81
CA ARG A 563 -15.36 -25.05 1.90
C ARG A 563 -15.38 -24.61 3.36
N LEU A 564 -14.24 -24.14 3.84
CA LEU A 564 -14.11 -23.57 5.17
C LEU A 564 -13.80 -22.08 5.06
N GLU A 565 -14.44 -21.31 5.93
CA GLU A 565 -14.34 -19.86 5.97
C GLU A 565 -14.02 -19.43 7.40
N SER A 566 -13.05 -18.53 7.54
CA SER A 566 -12.73 -17.92 8.83
C SER A 566 -13.94 -17.13 9.34
N ARG A 567 -14.00 -16.92 10.66
CA ARG A 567 -15.04 -16.10 11.27
C ARG A 567 -14.39 -15.05 12.16
N PRO A 568 -14.56 -13.74 11.89
CA PRO A 568 -14.12 -12.72 12.83
C PRO A 568 -14.89 -12.81 14.15
N PRO A 569 -14.37 -12.24 15.25
CA PRO A 569 -15.11 -12.17 16.50
C PRO A 569 -16.45 -11.42 16.31
N ASN A 570 -17.44 -11.76 17.14
CA ASN A 570 -18.68 -11.00 17.22
C ASN A 570 -18.43 -9.61 17.84
N ILE A 571 -19.48 -8.78 17.93
CA ILE A 571 -19.40 -7.41 18.49
C ILE A 571 -18.88 -7.41 19.94
N GLU A 572 -19.05 -8.52 20.67
CA GLU A 572 -18.55 -8.72 22.03
C GLU A 572 -17.10 -9.27 22.09
N GLY A 573 -16.41 -9.36 20.96
CA GLY A 573 -15.04 -9.87 20.87
C GLY A 573 -14.90 -11.39 20.99
N LYS A 574 -16.00 -12.16 20.91
CA LYS A 574 -16.03 -13.61 21.13
C LYS A 574 -16.29 -14.41 19.85
N GLY A 575 -15.89 -15.67 19.88
CA GLY A 575 -16.23 -16.64 18.83
C GLY A 575 -15.44 -16.47 17.53
N GLU A 576 -14.27 -15.84 17.58
CA GLU A 576 -13.34 -15.84 16.46
C GLU A 576 -12.93 -17.28 16.09
N ILE A 577 -12.84 -17.55 14.79
CA ILE A 577 -12.29 -18.79 14.22
C ILE A 577 -11.33 -18.35 13.12
N THR A 578 -10.03 -18.54 13.35
CA THR A 578 -8.99 -18.08 12.43
C THR A 578 -8.74 -19.10 11.31
N ILE A 579 -8.08 -18.68 10.22
CA ILE A 579 -7.58 -19.62 9.19
C ILE A 579 -6.72 -20.70 9.83
N ARG A 580 -5.89 -20.33 10.82
CA ARG A 580 -5.02 -21.25 11.55
C ARG A 580 -5.82 -22.37 12.24
N ASP A 581 -6.92 -22.03 12.90
CA ASP A 581 -7.79 -23.00 13.57
C ASP A 581 -8.41 -23.97 12.56
N LEU A 582 -8.81 -23.45 11.40
CA LEU A 582 -9.38 -24.25 10.32
C LEU A 582 -8.35 -25.21 9.72
N ILE A 583 -7.12 -24.76 9.43
CA ILE A 583 -6.06 -25.65 8.89
C ILE A 583 -5.76 -26.78 9.88
N LYS A 584 -5.64 -26.48 11.18
CA LYS A 584 -5.45 -27.52 12.21
C LYS A 584 -6.60 -28.52 12.24
N ASN A 585 -7.83 -28.05 12.06
CA ASN A 585 -9.00 -28.92 11.97
C ASN A 585 -9.01 -29.75 10.67
N CYS A 586 -8.58 -29.19 9.54
CA CYS A 586 -8.48 -29.90 8.26
C CYS A 586 -7.68 -31.19 8.37
N LEU A 587 -6.60 -31.21 9.17
CA LEU A 587 -5.76 -32.40 9.36
C LEU A 587 -6.54 -33.61 9.91
N ARG A 588 -7.73 -33.41 10.51
CA ARG A 588 -8.62 -34.46 11.01
C ARG A 588 -9.74 -34.83 10.05
N MET A 589 -9.86 -34.11 8.94
CA MET A 589 -10.94 -34.26 7.95
C MET A 589 -10.56 -35.19 6.79
N ARG A 590 -9.37 -35.84 6.89
CA ARG A 590 -8.75 -36.68 5.86
C ARG A 590 -8.74 -36.01 4.47
N PRO A 591 -8.14 -34.81 4.31
CA PRO A 591 -7.99 -34.20 2.99
C PRO A 591 -6.91 -34.92 2.18
N ASP A 592 -7.10 -35.01 0.86
CA ASP A 592 -5.99 -35.26 -0.05
C ASP A 592 -5.21 -33.97 -0.31
N ARG A 593 -5.89 -32.81 -0.30
CA ARG A 593 -5.29 -31.49 -0.48
C ARG A 593 -5.93 -30.44 0.41
N ILE A 594 -5.09 -29.51 0.89
CA ILE A 594 -5.53 -28.30 1.57
C ILE A 594 -5.16 -27.12 0.67
N ILE A 595 -6.14 -26.28 0.34
CA ILE A 595 -5.94 -25.06 -0.42
C ILE A 595 -6.19 -23.88 0.51
N VAL A 596 -5.18 -23.02 0.68
CA VAL A 596 -5.30 -21.83 1.53
C VAL A 596 -5.45 -20.60 0.64
N GLY A 597 -6.56 -19.90 0.76
CA GLY A 597 -6.89 -18.75 -0.09
C GLY A 597 -5.79 -17.69 -0.08
N GLU A 598 -5.34 -17.27 1.11
CA GLU A 598 -4.20 -16.39 1.30
C GLU A 598 -3.60 -16.58 2.69
N CYS A 599 -2.27 -16.71 2.78
CA CYS A 599 -1.54 -16.66 4.03
C CYS A 599 -1.08 -15.22 4.32
N ARG A 600 -1.34 -14.76 5.54
CA ARG A 600 -1.06 -13.43 6.09
C ARG A 600 -0.35 -13.46 7.45
N GLY A 601 -0.27 -14.61 8.12
CA GLY A 601 0.28 -14.74 9.47
C GLY A 601 0.65 -16.18 9.87
N GLY A 602 0.47 -16.49 11.16
CA GLY A 602 0.96 -17.73 11.79
C GLY A 602 0.41 -19.03 11.21
N GLU A 603 -0.71 -18.99 10.50
CA GLU A 603 -1.28 -20.13 9.76
C GLU A 603 -0.34 -20.67 8.67
N ALA A 604 0.61 -19.87 8.20
CA ALA A 604 1.63 -20.31 7.25
C ALA A 604 2.48 -21.46 7.81
N LEU A 605 2.78 -21.46 9.11
CA LEU A 605 3.51 -22.56 9.75
C LEU A 605 2.69 -23.85 9.73
N ASP A 606 1.41 -23.78 10.10
CA ASP A 606 0.52 -24.95 10.11
C ASP A 606 0.27 -25.48 8.69
N MET A 607 0.22 -24.60 7.69
CA MET A 607 0.19 -24.98 6.27
C MET A 607 1.46 -25.75 5.87
N LEU A 608 2.65 -25.25 6.22
CA LEU A 608 3.91 -25.95 5.92
C LEU A 608 4.00 -27.30 6.64
N GLN A 609 3.48 -27.38 7.86
CA GLN A 609 3.36 -28.66 8.57
C GLN A 609 2.45 -29.62 7.83
N ALA A 610 1.28 -29.16 7.36
CA ALA A 610 0.37 -29.98 6.57
C ALA A 610 1.05 -30.52 5.29
N MET A 611 1.74 -29.64 4.57
CA MET A 611 2.51 -29.99 3.35
C MET A 611 3.57 -31.06 3.61
N ASN A 612 4.26 -31.00 4.76
CA ASN A 612 5.27 -31.99 5.15
C ASN A 612 4.70 -33.28 5.76
N THR A 613 3.40 -33.33 6.12
CA THR A 613 2.78 -34.45 6.85
C THR A 613 1.72 -35.18 6.04
N GLY A 614 1.98 -35.37 4.74
CA GLY A 614 1.15 -36.22 3.87
C GLY A 614 -0.01 -35.51 3.17
N HIS A 615 -0.06 -34.17 3.20
CA HIS A 615 -1.02 -33.37 2.44
C HIS A 615 -0.32 -32.65 1.28
N GLU A 616 0.35 -33.44 0.45
CA GLU A 616 1.06 -32.99 -0.75
C GLU A 616 0.09 -32.40 -1.78
N GLY A 617 0.60 -31.58 -2.70
CA GLY A 617 -0.19 -30.94 -3.74
C GLY A 617 -1.06 -29.79 -3.24
N SER A 618 -0.76 -29.27 -2.04
CA SER A 618 -1.40 -28.10 -1.46
C SER A 618 -1.06 -26.84 -2.25
N LEU A 619 -2.04 -25.95 -2.37
CA LEU A 619 -1.91 -24.70 -3.10
C LEU A 619 -2.22 -23.54 -2.16
N ALA A 620 -1.43 -22.47 -2.20
CA ALA A 620 -1.75 -21.28 -1.43
C ALA A 620 -1.32 -19.99 -2.11
N THR A 621 -1.89 -18.87 -1.67
CA THR A 621 -1.41 -17.55 -2.09
C THR A 621 -0.79 -16.78 -0.92
N LEU A 622 0.11 -15.85 -1.26
CA LEU A 622 0.66 -14.90 -0.30
C LEU A 622 0.98 -13.57 -0.99
N HIS A 623 1.02 -12.49 -0.24
CA HIS A 623 1.43 -11.19 -0.78
C HIS A 623 2.97 -11.08 -0.83
N ALA A 624 3.54 -10.85 -2.02
CA ALA A 624 4.96 -10.52 -2.20
C ALA A 624 5.21 -9.88 -3.57
N ASN A 625 6.26 -9.05 -3.66
CA ASN A 625 6.59 -8.33 -4.90
C ASN A 625 7.51 -9.14 -5.82
N THR A 626 8.29 -10.07 -5.26
CA THR A 626 9.18 -10.98 -5.98
C THR A 626 9.14 -12.39 -5.37
N PRO A 627 9.62 -13.44 -6.10
CA PRO A 627 9.80 -14.78 -5.53
C PRO A 627 10.70 -14.80 -4.28
N THR A 628 11.77 -14.00 -4.26
CA THR A 628 12.67 -13.89 -3.11
C THR A 628 11.95 -13.27 -1.90
N ASP A 629 11.17 -12.21 -2.12
CA ASP A 629 10.34 -11.62 -1.07
C ASP A 629 9.30 -12.60 -0.54
N ALA A 630 8.76 -13.47 -1.41
CA ALA A 630 7.80 -14.49 -1.02
C ALA A 630 8.40 -15.44 0.04
N ILE A 631 9.65 -15.85 -0.14
CA ILE A 631 10.38 -16.70 0.81
C ILE A 631 10.61 -15.98 2.15
N SER A 632 11.09 -14.73 2.10
CA SER A 632 11.33 -13.93 3.30
C SER A 632 10.05 -13.69 4.09
N ARG A 633 8.95 -13.35 3.40
CA ARG A 633 7.63 -13.13 4.01
C ARG A 633 7.02 -14.41 4.56
N LEU A 634 7.16 -15.53 3.86
CA LEU A 634 6.73 -16.83 4.36
C LEU A 634 7.45 -17.18 5.67
N SER A 635 8.77 -16.93 5.72
CA SER A 635 9.56 -17.14 6.94
C SER A 635 9.07 -16.25 8.09
N ALA A 636 8.86 -14.96 7.83
CA ALA A 636 8.33 -14.02 8.82
C ALA A 636 6.94 -14.42 9.34
N MET A 637 6.04 -14.84 8.45
CA MET A 637 4.70 -15.31 8.80
C MET A 637 4.74 -16.53 9.72
N CYS A 638 5.65 -17.47 9.47
CA CYS A 638 5.80 -18.64 10.33
C CYS A 638 6.25 -18.28 11.75
N LEU A 639 7.10 -17.25 11.92
CA LEU A 639 7.50 -16.77 13.24
C LEU A 639 6.33 -16.15 14.02
N MET A 640 5.33 -15.59 13.34
CA MET A 640 4.12 -15.05 13.96
C MET A 640 3.23 -16.14 14.59
N ALA A 641 3.48 -17.43 14.29
CA ALA A 641 2.78 -18.55 14.89
C ALA A 641 3.03 -18.70 16.40
N GLY A 642 3.98 -17.93 16.96
CA GLY A 642 4.31 -17.91 18.39
C GLY A 642 5.06 -19.14 18.86
N THR A 643 5.68 -19.89 17.94
CA THR A 643 6.51 -21.05 18.24
C THR A 643 7.98 -20.66 18.12
N ASP A 644 8.77 -20.98 19.14
CA ASP A 644 10.19 -20.64 19.19
C ASP A 644 11.00 -21.66 18.38
N LEU A 645 10.91 -21.55 17.05
CA LEU A 645 11.62 -22.42 16.10
C LEU A 645 12.91 -21.75 15.64
N PRO A 646 14.06 -22.41 15.76
CA PRO A 646 15.32 -21.93 15.17
C PRO A 646 15.16 -21.71 13.66
N MET A 647 15.73 -20.61 13.15
CA MET A 647 15.58 -20.21 11.74
C MET A 647 16.03 -21.30 10.74
N ASN A 648 17.06 -22.06 11.07
CA ASN A 648 17.51 -23.18 10.24
C ASN A 648 16.45 -24.28 10.08
N VAL A 649 15.69 -24.58 11.15
CA VAL A 649 14.59 -25.56 11.12
C VAL A 649 13.45 -25.03 10.25
N LEU A 650 13.11 -23.75 10.39
CA LEU A 650 12.08 -23.13 9.56
C LEU A 650 12.42 -23.16 8.07
N ILE A 651 13.65 -22.79 7.73
CA ILE A 651 14.15 -22.83 6.35
C ILE A 651 14.16 -24.25 5.79
N GLU A 652 14.49 -25.24 6.61
CA GLU A 652 14.38 -26.66 6.25
C GLU A 652 12.93 -27.07 5.98
N MET A 653 11.99 -26.68 6.86
CA MET A 653 10.57 -26.95 6.66
C MET A 653 10.03 -26.33 5.38
N ILE A 654 10.40 -25.08 5.07
CA ILE A 654 9.99 -24.41 3.83
C ILE A 654 10.60 -25.11 2.61
N SER A 655 11.91 -25.38 2.65
CA SER A 655 12.63 -26.02 1.54
C SER A 655 12.13 -27.43 1.24
N SER A 656 11.63 -28.15 2.25
CA SER A 656 11.04 -29.48 2.11
C SER A 656 9.59 -29.41 1.61
N ALA A 657 8.81 -28.45 2.13
CA ALA A 657 7.39 -28.36 1.83
C ALA A 657 7.11 -27.75 0.45
N VAL A 658 7.77 -26.66 0.09
CA VAL A 658 7.39 -25.87 -1.11
C VAL A 658 8.18 -26.35 -2.32
N ASN A 659 7.51 -26.70 -3.41
CA ASN A 659 8.19 -27.14 -4.62
C ASN A 659 8.31 -26.02 -5.66
N VAL A 660 7.23 -25.24 -5.86
CA VAL A 660 7.19 -24.20 -6.90
C VAL A 660 6.62 -22.90 -6.36
N PHE A 661 7.29 -21.79 -6.67
CA PHE A 661 6.78 -20.44 -6.51
C PHE A 661 6.31 -19.89 -7.86
N VAL A 662 5.11 -19.31 -7.89
CA VAL A 662 4.55 -18.66 -9.08
C VAL A 662 4.31 -17.19 -8.77
N GLN A 663 5.02 -16.28 -9.42
CA GLN A 663 4.84 -14.84 -9.26
C GLN A 663 3.88 -14.29 -10.30
N ILE A 664 2.90 -13.51 -9.86
CA ILE A 664 1.96 -12.79 -10.73
C ILE A 664 2.11 -11.30 -10.50
N THR A 665 2.38 -10.58 -11.58
CA THR A 665 2.56 -9.12 -11.58
C THR A 665 1.49 -8.47 -12.44
N ARG A 666 0.94 -7.35 -11.95
CA ARG A 666 0.09 -6.46 -12.74
C ARG A 666 0.97 -5.38 -13.36
N TYR A 667 0.89 -5.25 -14.68
CA TYR A 667 1.61 -4.24 -15.44
C TYR A 667 0.81 -2.93 -15.56
N PRO A 668 1.46 -1.80 -15.93
CA PRO A 668 0.80 -0.51 -16.14
C PRO A 668 -0.39 -0.58 -17.12
N ASP A 669 -0.30 -1.47 -18.10
CA ASP A 669 -1.36 -1.75 -19.10
C ASP A 669 -2.59 -2.46 -18.52
N GLY A 670 -2.64 -2.68 -17.20
CA GLY A 670 -3.70 -3.39 -16.50
C GLY A 670 -3.62 -4.92 -16.65
N LYS A 671 -2.76 -5.44 -17.54
CA LYS A 671 -2.61 -6.88 -17.73
C LYS A 671 -1.90 -7.49 -16.54
N ARG A 672 -2.43 -8.63 -16.11
CA ARG A 672 -1.84 -9.49 -15.07
C ARG A 672 -1.05 -10.57 -15.80
N ARG A 673 0.24 -10.74 -15.52
CA ARG A 673 1.10 -11.75 -16.17
C ARG A 673 1.82 -12.61 -15.14
N THR A 674 2.03 -13.88 -15.47
CA THR A 674 2.84 -14.82 -14.69
C THR A 674 4.32 -14.53 -14.94
N THR A 675 4.95 -13.76 -14.07
CA THR A 675 6.30 -13.21 -14.32
C THR A 675 7.42 -14.16 -14.00
N TYR A 676 7.24 -15.03 -13.01
CA TYR A 676 8.22 -16.05 -12.63
C TYR A 676 7.53 -17.36 -12.29
N ILE A 677 8.11 -18.47 -12.70
CA ILE A 677 7.83 -19.81 -12.19
C ILE A 677 9.17 -20.38 -11.75
N THR A 678 9.33 -20.63 -10.45
CA THR A 678 10.62 -20.92 -9.83
C THR A 678 10.53 -22.18 -8.99
N GLU A 679 11.44 -23.13 -9.19
CA GLU A 679 11.59 -24.32 -8.34
C GLU A 679 12.36 -23.98 -7.06
N CYS A 680 11.90 -24.48 -5.91
CA CYS A 680 12.73 -24.59 -4.72
C CYS A 680 13.63 -25.83 -4.83
N VAL A 681 14.93 -25.61 -4.95
CA VAL A 681 15.90 -26.70 -5.17
C VAL A 681 16.54 -27.22 -3.89
N GLY A 682 16.37 -26.52 -2.76
CA GLY A 682 16.96 -26.92 -1.50
C GLY A 682 17.27 -25.72 -0.62
N ARG A 683 18.27 -25.87 0.24
CA ARG A 683 18.81 -24.80 1.10
C ARG A 683 20.31 -24.89 1.22
N ASP A 684 20.95 -23.75 1.46
CA ASP A 684 22.31 -23.62 1.95
C ASP A 684 22.28 -22.84 3.27
N GLY A 685 22.61 -23.52 4.37
CA GLY A 685 22.46 -22.97 5.72
C GLY A 685 21.04 -22.46 5.99
N ALA A 686 20.92 -21.14 6.20
CA ALA A 686 19.67 -20.43 6.46
C ALA A 686 19.04 -19.79 5.20
N LYS A 687 19.55 -20.11 4.00
CA LYS A 687 19.08 -19.56 2.74
C LYS A 687 18.41 -20.64 1.89
N ILE A 688 17.25 -20.34 1.32
CA ILE A 688 16.59 -21.22 0.35
C ILE A 688 17.23 -21.01 -1.02
N LEU A 689 17.55 -22.12 -1.68
CA LEU A 689 18.07 -22.15 -3.04
C LEU A 689 16.90 -22.33 -4.01
N THR A 690 16.88 -21.53 -5.06
CA THR A 690 15.82 -21.54 -6.07
C THR A 690 16.37 -21.51 -7.49
N ARG A 691 15.67 -22.11 -8.46
CA ARG A 691 16.01 -22.01 -9.88
C ARG A 691 14.77 -21.63 -10.69
N GLU A 692 14.93 -20.61 -11.54
CA GLU A 692 13.88 -20.19 -12.45
C GLU A 692 13.66 -21.25 -13.53
N ILE A 693 12.40 -21.61 -13.77
CA ILE A 693 11.98 -22.52 -14.83
C ILE A 693 11.46 -21.69 -16.02
N PHE A 694 10.60 -20.72 -15.71
CA PHE A 694 10.02 -19.80 -16.68
C PHE A 694 10.01 -18.38 -16.15
N ARG A 695 10.08 -17.42 -17.07
CA ARG A 695 10.04 -15.99 -16.80
C ARG A 695 9.30 -15.23 -17.90
N PHE A 696 8.66 -14.13 -17.54
CA PHE A 696 8.26 -13.10 -18.51
C PHE A 696 9.35 -12.02 -18.60
N TYR A 697 9.78 -11.71 -19.81
CA TYR A 697 10.74 -10.65 -20.09
C TYR A 697 10.03 -9.46 -20.74
N GLN A 698 9.94 -8.34 -20.02
CA GLN A 698 9.41 -7.09 -20.57
C GLN A 698 10.50 -6.41 -21.40
N THR A 699 10.21 -6.14 -22.67
CA THR A 699 11.17 -5.54 -23.59
C THR A 699 10.97 -4.03 -23.74
N HIS A 700 9.72 -3.58 -23.72
CA HIS A 700 9.37 -2.19 -24.00
C HIS A 700 8.04 -1.81 -23.33
N VAL A 701 7.88 -0.51 -23.03
CA VAL A 701 6.62 0.12 -22.65
C VAL A 701 6.41 1.29 -23.58
N ASP A 702 5.28 1.33 -24.30
CA ASP A 702 4.98 2.46 -25.18
C ASP A 702 4.42 3.66 -24.41
N ASP A 703 4.28 4.79 -25.11
CA ASP A 703 3.78 6.05 -24.53
C ASP A 703 2.34 5.94 -23.97
N GLN A 704 1.59 4.91 -24.36
CA GLN A 704 0.25 4.60 -23.84
C GLN A 704 0.31 3.64 -22.64
N SER A 705 1.48 3.44 -22.05
CA SER A 705 1.73 2.51 -20.94
C SER A 705 1.47 1.03 -21.27
N LYS A 706 1.37 0.67 -22.56
CA LYS A 706 1.21 -0.72 -22.98
C LYS A 706 2.54 -1.45 -22.85
N SER A 707 2.54 -2.56 -22.14
CA SER A 707 3.75 -3.35 -21.89
C SER A 707 3.91 -4.45 -22.93
N TYR A 708 5.06 -4.46 -23.61
CA TYR A 708 5.47 -5.50 -24.55
C TYR A 708 6.54 -6.41 -23.94
N GLY A 709 6.55 -7.66 -24.38
CA GLY A 709 7.48 -8.66 -23.88
C GLY A 709 7.07 -10.06 -24.30
N TYR A 710 7.82 -11.05 -23.85
CA TYR A 710 7.59 -12.46 -24.16
C TYR A 710 7.84 -13.34 -22.94
N PHE A 711 7.19 -14.50 -22.92
CA PHE A 711 7.49 -15.56 -21.97
C PHE A 711 8.63 -16.41 -22.51
N THR A 712 9.55 -16.82 -21.64
CA THR A 712 10.68 -17.69 -21.99
C THR A 712 10.90 -18.71 -20.88
N ALA A 713 11.38 -19.89 -21.24
CA ALA A 713 12.00 -20.79 -20.27
C ALA A 713 13.43 -20.32 -19.93
N CYS A 714 14.01 -20.88 -18.88
CA CYS A 714 15.34 -20.52 -18.37
C CYS A 714 16.41 -21.62 -18.58
N ASP A 715 16.25 -22.47 -19.61
CA ASP A 715 17.18 -23.57 -19.93
C ASP A 715 17.41 -24.53 -18.76
N TYR A 716 16.39 -24.69 -17.92
CA TYR A 716 16.42 -25.49 -16.70
C TYR A 716 15.23 -26.47 -16.69
N VAL A 717 15.56 -27.77 -16.65
CA VAL A 717 14.57 -28.83 -16.46
C VAL A 717 14.41 -29.09 -14.96
N PRO A 718 13.20 -28.98 -14.40
CA PRO A 718 12.97 -29.16 -12.96
C PRO A 718 13.36 -30.56 -12.47
N ARG A 719 13.82 -30.68 -11.21
CA ARG A 719 14.29 -31.98 -10.68
C ARG A 719 13.20 -33.04 -10.61
N PHE A 720 11.96 -32.60 -10.43
CA PHE A 720 10.78 -33.46 -10.39
C PHE A 720 10.20 -33.77 -11.78
N TYR A 721 10.89 -33.43 -12.87
CA TYR A 721 10.39 -33.64 -14.24
C TYR A 721 10.09 -35.12 -14.55
N ASP A 722 10.92 -36.06 -14.09
CA ASP A 722 10.68 -37.48 -14.37
C ASP A 722 9.44 -38.04 -13.64
N GLU A 723 8.95 -37.36 -12.59
CA GLU A 723 7.68 -37.72 -11.94
C GLU A 723 6.47 -37.46 -12.86
N PHE A 724 6.57 -36.51 -13.79
CA PHE A 724 5.52 -36.28 -14.79
C PHE A 724 5.30 -37.52 -15.66
N LYS A 725 6.39 -38.16 -16.11
CA LYS A 725 6.33 -39.38 -16.91
C LYS A 725 5.68 -40.53 -16.15
N LEU A 726 6.01 -40.68 -14.86
CA LEU A 726 5.40 -41.69 -13.99
C LEU A 726 3.88 -41.51 -13.84
N LYS A 727 3.38 -40.28 -14.04
CA LYS A 727 1.96 -39.93 -14.03
C LYS A 727 1.32 -39.94 -15.43
N GLY A 728 2.05 -40.38 -16.46
CA GLY A 728 1.57 -40.40 -17.84
C GLY A 728 1.46 -39.02 -18.48
N LEU A 729 2.20 -38.03 -17.96
CA LEU A 729 2.22 -36.66 -18.46
C LEU A 729 3.49 -36.46 -19.28
N GLU A 730 3.32 -36.21 -20.58
CA GLU A 730 4.43 -35.98 -21.50
C GLU A 730 4.62 -34.49 -21.76
N ILE A 731 5.60 -33.88 -21.09
CA ILE A 731 6.05 -32.52 -21.41
C ILE A 731 7.37 -32.64 -22.18
N PRO A 732 7.46 -32.19 -23.44
CA PRO A 732 8.71 -32.19 -24.20
C PRO A 732 9.82 -31.43 -23.47
N LYS A 733 11.08 -31.91 -23.52
CA LYS A 733 12.21 -31.22 -22.87
C LYS A 733 12.50 -29.87 -23.54
N GLU A 734 12.15 -29.75 -24.80
CA GLU A 734 12.22 -28.55 -25.62
C GLU A 734 11.37 -27.42 -25.02
N SER A 735 10.33 -27.77 -24.24
CA SER A 735 9.52 -26.81 -23.48
C SER A 735 10.29 -26.13 -22.35
N PHE A 736 11.54 -26.50 -22.07
CA PHE A 736 12.39 -25.80 -21.10
C PHE A 736 13.53 -25.01 -21.76
N MET A 737 13.59 -24.99 -23.10
CA MET A 737 14.56 -24.18 -23.84
C MET A 737 14.14 -22.71 -23.86
N SER A 738 15.06 -21.81 -23.53
CA SER A 738 14.84 -20.37 -23.65
C SER A 738 14.59 -19.98 -25.11
N GLU A 739 13.93 -18.84 -25.31
CA GLU A 739 13.69 -18.31 -26.66
C GLU A 739 15.01 -18.06 -27.43
N ARG A 740 16.11 -17.81 -26.71
CA ARG A 740 17.46 -17.71 -27.29
C ARG A 740 18.01 -19.07 -27.71
N THR A 741 17.87 -20.09 -26.88
CA THR A 741 18.28 -21.46 -27.23
C THR A 741 17.48 -21.96 -28.44
N LYS A 742 16.17 -21.67 -28.48
CA LYS A 742 15.33 -21.95 -29.65
C LYS A 742 15.86 -21.24 -30.90
N LYS A 743 16.14 -19.94 -30.81
CA LYS A 743 16.73 -19.15 -31.91
C LYS A 743 18.06 -19.72 -32.41
N LYS A 744 18.98 -20.08 -31.49
CA LYS A 744 20.27 -20.72 -31.82
C LYS A 744 20.09 -22.06 -32.53
N ASN A 745 19.05 -22.81 -32.17
CA ASN A 745 18.73 -24.11 -32.76
C ASN A 745 17.86 -24.01 -34.03
N GLY A 746 17.58 -22.80 -34.53
CA GLY A 746 16.73 -22.59 -35.72
C GLY A 746 15.25 -22.93 -35.49
N LEU A 747 14.80 -22.96 -34.24
CA LEU A 747 13.41 -23.22 -33.87
C LEU A 747 12.59 -21.91 -33.82
N PRO A 748 11.27 -22.00 -34.05
CA PRO A 748 10.36 -20.86 -33.86
C PRO A 748 10.51 -20.27 -32.45
N ASN A 749 10.61 -18.94 -32.37
CA ASN A 749 10.84 -18.24 -31.12
C ASN A 749 10.13 -16.87 -31.10
N ALA A 750 9.73 -16.45 -29.89
CA ALA A 750 8.98 -15.22 -29.66
C ALA A 750 9.81 -13.95 -29.90
N ILE A 751 11.14 -14.03 -29.84
CA ILE A 751 12.03 -12.90 -30.12
C ILE A 751 11.88 -12.47 -31.58
N ASP A 752 11.96 -13.43 -32.50
CA ASP A 752 11.83 -13.15 -33.94
C ASP A 752 10.41 -12.67 -34.29
N ASP A 753 9.38 -13.16 -33.60
CA ASP A 753 8.00 -12.70 -33.79
C ASP A 753 7.78 -11.25 -33.32
N LEU A 754 8.41 -10.84 -32.22
CA LEU A 754 8.40 -9.45 -31.75
C LEU A 754 9.17 -8.52 -32.70
N LEU A 755 10.34 -8.96 -33.18
CA LEU A 755 11.14 -8.21 -34.15
C LEU A 755 10.38 -8.02 -35.48
N LYS A 756 9.66 -9.03 -35.96
CA LYS A 756 8.77 -8.91 -37.14
C LYS A 756 7.64 -7.89 -36.94
N GLN A 757 7.20 -7.69 -35.70
CA GLN A 757 6.18 -6.69 -35.34
C GLN A 757 6.77 -5.28 -35.13
N GLY A 758 8.08 -5.10 -35.34
CA GLY A 758 8.76 -3.82 -35.13
C GLY A 758 8.95 -3.45 -33.65
N ILE A 759 8.76 -4.41 -32.73
CA ILE A 759 8.93 -4.18 -31.30
C ILE A 759 10.40 -4.38 -30.93
N PRO A 760 11.07 -3.39 -30.31
CA PRO A 760 12.45 -3.53 -29.88
C PRO A 760 12.61 -4.71 -28.90
N CYS A 761 13.58 -5.58 -29.16
CA CYS A 761 13.93 -6.69 -28.29
C CYS A 761 15.46 -6.72 -28.16
N PRO A 762 16.05 -6.44 -26.98
CA PRO A 762 17.50 -6.43 -26.84
C PRO A 762 18.08 -7.85 -26.96
N ASP A 763 18.98 -8.05 -27.93
CA ASP A 763 19.66 -9.33 -28.15
C ASP A 763 20.56 -9.74 -26.97
N ASN A 764 21.02 -8.78 -26.15
CA ASN A 764 22.18 -8.91 -25.24
C ASN A 764 21.92 -8.71 -23.73
N VAL A 765 20.71 -8.97 -23.20
CA VAL A 765 20.59 -9.09 -21.72
C VAL A 765 21.05 -10.48 -21.32
N GLU A 766 22.33 -10.66 -20.99
CA GLU A 766 22.82 -11.90 -20.37
C GLU A 766 21.82 -12.30 -19.27
N VAL A 767 21.34 -13.54 -19.36
CA VAL A 767 20.77 -14.17 -18.18
C VAL A 767 21.98 -14.37 -17.27
N GLN A 768 22.32 -13.34 -16.49
CA GLN A 768 22.99 -13.58 -15.23
C GLN A 768 22.02 -14.49 -14.49
N GLY A 769 22.23 -15.79 -14.63
CA GLY A 769 21.66 -16.75 -13.72
C GLY A 769 22.07 -16.22 -12.37
N ALA A 770 21.09 -15.86 -11.54
CA ALA A 770 21.32 -15.71 -10.12
C ALA A 770 21.72 -17.09 -9.61
N ALA A 771 22.99 -17.46 -9.82
CA ALA A 771 23.71 -18.31 -8.92
C ALA A 771 23.90 -17.45 -7.68
N VAL A 772 22.92 -17.51 -6.78
CA VAL A 772 23.14 -17.19 -5.37
C VAL A 772 22.48 -18.28 -4.55
#